data_AF-A0A9R0XD35-F1
#
_entry.id   AF-A0A9R0XD35-F1
#
_cell.length_a   1.000
_cell.length_b   1.000
_cell.length_c   1.000
_cell.angle_alpha   90.00
_cell.angle_beta   90.00
_cell.angle_gamma   90.00
#
_symmetry.space_group_name_H-M   'P 1'
#
loop_
_entity.id
_entity.type
_entity.pdbx_description
1 polymer ?
#
loop_
_entity_poly.entity_id
_entity_poly.type
_entity_poly.pdbx_seq_one_letter_code
_entity_poly.pdbx_strand_id
1 'polypeptide(L)'
;MTIFGESKSKHGNLHGFGAEQVILVRDDATKKQIIDLVGKQALVLTIVECKGLEFQDVLLYNFFGSSPLRNKWRVLYGYMEDKDIIAHSEQISHPGFDRSKHYLLCSELKQLYVAITRTRQRLWICENTDDYCRPMFDYWKKLCIVEVRSLDSTLIQAMQTGSSSDDWRLRGTKLFNEGQFEMATMCFEKAGDAHREKWARAAGLVATADRVISKNLELGKASLETASEIYESIGMHEKAATCYIKLGDYKKADMVYTQKCGISRLEEAGDCFARAECWSEAAEMFLKAKCYAKCFSMCSKGKQLYNLGLQFLQQLEEHSLENSKSLEVSAIRTKYLDNCAQHYFERGDIKHMMPFVKAFSSMDHVRTFLNSRNLVDELLSLEMEMGNFLEAAGIAKHKGDVLLEVDILEKADLFEDATRLLLLHIIVGSLWSSNSRGWPPKRYAEKAQFLAKAKELAKKVSECFYCFVCVEADALSDVNKSLSSLNCTLLEGRKCANLLVELVASHSILDVHLQSRASGYKIELGPGSEDENSCNDMLASNQMSPQTLFYAWNHWKSIIIKVLSHLCHTDDPELNGYAVVYEDLFAKYFGLRKDGEGDRYVVLNMNASWLSNAGRNSLQQDGNRCLLGASECHSCAQCFWMNELSSVGFSVLKKLESIVQISPKPASWYTLVRTVLIIHEIAKFLEEPQFSMPKGSMKLRSFFVLCGRRFFELVFLVWRDGTKGSLSHVLDSPAAYGLIADSLSANLRPANKKLTYGHLGRTTMLLLHAAQLDEALLSRLLQYLGNNSEWAGFFRYFKRFLDSGRDRSSLIFNFKLALEFTLSVKWKDELDYISPGCYVGLMECLGFLASSCLLVQNDFMCCTKSLLVNMLECRTSKAFIDTCQVSKSSPDSDLHGLAHLSGRFIYETIITILTTKHMLQEWVHKTSCPSSTSYRAVLLRLVVTLYPLILTLSLGKCYEVTRNLVRNEVFKDLPLEFSKKIQDALKMRSHTPSNFIRVLADALASIGDHMVVIGSPKIPVICRNLNAYMISKEDLHDVPKIMALLRLEEPSCVKQETPLPEKSDGSKRPEEPSSVKQETPLPENSNGSKFKNVISGNIPVNVELVKIGISSKKKKSTDVLVPVEVLKVEGSRKTDSTGIFDTLWKKLDTFLRDEEGQKDARVVIQFLRDALPWLETGVLALVDKELDEHYLEEIKHICSEFEKLPDRRTKKLWMIYTRSGKVLGRHCSRSSAL
;
A
#
# COMPACT_ATOMS: atom_id res chain seq x y z
N MET A 1 -73.12 -42.80 -85.49
CA MET A 1 -73.41 -42.81 -84.04
C MET A 1 -72.08 -42.88 -83.30
N THR A 2 -71.74 -41.88 -82.50
CA THR A 2 -70.51 -41.85 -81.68
C THR A 2 -70.86 -42.28 -80.26
N ILE A 3 -69.96 -43.00 -79.57
CA ILE A 3 -70.14 -43.45 -78.17
C ILE A 3 -70.48 -42.29 -77.23
N PHE A 4 -70.05 -41.10 -77.61
CA PHE A 4 -70.19 -39.86 -76.85
C PHE A 4 -71.42 -39.02 -77.23
N GLY A 5 -72.32 -39.55 -78.08
CA GLY A 5 -73.51 -38.86 -78.57
C GLY A 5 -73.24 -37.91 -79.75
N GLU A 6 -74.31 -37.43 -80.42
CA GLU A 6 -74.20 -36.42 -81.48
C GLU A 6 -73.73 -35.07 -80.90
N SER A 7 -72.72 -34.49 -81.54
CA SER A 7 -72.20 -33.18 -81.16
C SER A 7 -73.26 -32.09 -81.35
N LYS A 8 -73.55 -31.38 -80.24
CA LYS A 8 -74.28 -30.10 -80.17
C LYS A 8 -75.74 -30.12 -80.64
N SER A 9 -76.66 -30.48 -79.74
CA SER A 9 -78.00 -29.86 -79.71
C SER A 9 -78.22 -29.17 -78.35
N LYS A 10 -78.81 -27.98 -78.41
CA LYS A 10 -78.89 -26.98 -77.34
C LYS A 10 -79.99 -27.26 -76.31
N HIS A 11 -80.57 -28.46 -76.23
CA HIS A 11 -81.73 -28.75 -75.38
C HIS A 11 -81.46 -29.96 -74.48
N GLY A 12 -81.70 -29.77 -73.18
CA GLY A 12 -81.30 -30.66 -72.09
C GLY A 12 -81.92 -32.05 -72.15
N ASN A 13 -81.22 -32.97 -71.48
CA ASN A 13 -81.52 -34.40 -71.27
C ASN A 13 -80.90 -35.41 -72.26
N LEU A 14 -79.59 -35.30 -72.51
CA LEU A 14 -78.75 -36.50 -72.68
C LEU A 14 -77.81 -36.60 -71.47
N HIS A 15 -77.97 -37.66 -70.66
CA HIS A 15 -77.18 -37.89 -69.45
C HIS A 15 -75.77 -38.37 -69.83
N GLY A 16 -74.73 -37.62 -69.45
CA GLY A 16 -73.33 -38.06 -69.59
C GLY A 16 -72.94 -39.14 -68.57
N PHE A 17 -71.65 -39.48 -68.51
CA PHE A 17 -71.11 -40.44 -67.53
C PHE A 17 -71.23 -39.90 -66.10
N GLY A 18 -71.58 -40.78 -65.16
CA GLY A 18 -71.71 -40.51 -63.73
C GLY A 18 -70.38 -40.31 -62.99
N ALA A 19 -70.44 -39.98 -61.70
CA ALA A 19 -69.29 -39.71 -60.83
C ALA A 19 -68.40 -40.94 -60.63
N GLU A 20 -68.97 -42.15 -60.72
CA GLU A 20 -68.24 -43.42 -60.60
C GLU A 20 -67.95 -44.07 -61.96
N GLN A 21 -68.13 -43.33 -63.06
CA GLN A 21 -67.83 -43.78 -64.41
C GLN A 21 -66.69 -42.95 -65.00
N VAL A 22 -65.71 -43.60 -65.63
CA VAL A 22 -64.53 -42.92 -66.18
C VAL A 22 -64.19 -43.39 -67.58
N ILE A 23 -63.68 -42.47 -68.38
CA ILE A 23 -63.00 -42.77 -69.63
C ILE A 23 -61.50 -42.79 -69.34
N LEU A 24 -60.90 -43.98 -69.47
CA LEU A 24 -59.46 -44.15 -69.37
C LEU A 24 -58.84 -44.13 -70.75
N VAL A 25 -57.83 -43.30 -70.90
CA VAL A 25 -57.02 -43.19 -72.12
C VAL A 25 -55.55 -43.43 -71.81
N ARG A 26 -54.79 -43.78 -72.83
CA ARG A 26 -53.40 -44.19 -72.65
C ARG A 26 -52.47 -43.00 -72.33
N ASP A 27 -52.62 -41.87 -73.02
CA ASP A 27 -51.73 -40.71 -72.89
C ASP A 27 -52.48 -39.36 -72.93
N ASP A 28 -51.77 -38.29 -72.60
CA ASP A 28 -52.30 -36.93 -72.50
C ASP A 28 -52.80 -36.37 -73.85
N ALA A 29 -52.20 -36.82 -74.96
CA ALA A 29 -52.63 -36.40 -76.30
C ALA A 29 -54.04 -36.91 -76.60
N THR A 30 -54.28 -38.21 -76.35
CA THR A 30 -55.62 -38.80 -76.46
C THR A 30 -56.57 -38.24 -75.41
N LYS A 31 -56.10 -37.96 -74.19
CA LYS A 31 -56.92 -37.29 -73.14
C LYS A 31 -57.45 -35.95 -73.63
N LYS A 32 -56.57 -35.10 -74.18
CA LYS A 32 -56.96 -33.80 -74.70
C LYS A 32 -57.99 -33.91 -75.83
N GLN A 33 -57.77 -34.80 -76.78
CA GLN A 33 -58.71 -35.06 -77.88
C GLN A 33 -60.09 -35.47 -77.36
N ILE A 34 -60.14 -36.35 -76.34
CA ILE A 34 -61.41 -36.82 -75.78
C ILE A 34 -62.08 -35.75 -74.92
N ILE A 35 -61.32 -34.95 -74.17
CA ILE A 35 -61.87 -33.79 -73.44
C ILE A 35 -62.47 -32.78 -74.43
N ASP A 36 -61.81 -32.52 -75.56
CA ASP A 36 -62.33 -31.59 -76.58
C ASP A 36 -63.64 -32.11 -77.21
N LEU A 37 -63.84 -33.43 -77.26
CA LEU A 37 -65.05 -34.08 -77.79
C LEU A 37 -66.18 -34.18 -76.77
N VAL A 38 -65.87 -34.60 -75.54
CA VAL A 38 -66.85 -34.94 -74.49
C VAL A 38 -67.12 -33.74 -73.56
N GLY A 39 -66.21 -32.77 -73.50
CA GLY A 39 -66.25 -31.63 -72.58
C GLY A 39 -66.31 -32.09 -71.12
N LYS A 40 -67.10 -31.37 -70.31
CA LYS A 40 -67.31 -31.68 -68.88
C LYS A 40 -68.33 -32.81 -68.62
N GLN A 41 -68.69 -33.59 -69.64
CA GLN A 41 -69.77 -34.58 -69.51
C GLN A 41 -69.30 -35.90 -68.88
N ALA A 42 -68.00 -36.20 -68.86
CA ALA A 42 -67.44 -37.42 -68.28
C ALA A 42 -66.13 -37.16 -67.52
N LEU A 43 -65.77 -38.08 -66.62
CA LEU A 43 -64.41 -38.11 -66.07
C LEU A 43 -63.45 -38.68 -67.12
N VAL A 44 -62.41 -37.94 -67.49
CA VAL A 44 -61.38 -38.41 -68.43
C VAL A 44 -60.03 -38.37 -67.72
N LEU A 45 -59.38 -39.52 -67.60
CA LEU A 45 -58.08 -39.66 -66.95
C LEU A 45 -57.15 -40.49 -67.81
N THR A 46 -55.85 -40.19 -67.76
CA THR A 46 -54.86 -41.14 -68.26
C THR A 46 -54.74 -42.34 -67.32
N ILE A 47 -54.18 -43.44 -67.82
CA ILE A 47 -53.90 -44.63 -66.99
C ILE A 47 -52.95 -44.31 -65.83
N VAL A 48 -52.09 -43.31 -65.99
CA VAL A 48 -51.18 -42.87 -64.93
C VAL A 48 -51.95 -42.11 -63.85
N GLU A 49 -52.83 -41.20 -64.24
CA GLU A 49 -53.63 -40.38 -63.33
C GLU A 49 -54.70 -41.18 -62.57
N CYS A 50 -55.15 -42.31 -63.12
CA CYS A 50 -56.15 -43.16 -62.46
C CYS A 50 -55.56 -44.15 -61.45
N LYS A 51 -54.23 -44.20 -61.30
CA LYS A 51 -53.57 -45.09 -60.35
C LYS A 51 -53.99 -44.73 -58.92
N GLY A 52 -54.36 -45.73 -58.11
CA GLY A 52 -54.91 -45.53 -56.75
C GLY A 52 -56.41 -45.23 -56.72
N LEU A 53 -57.02 -44.96 -57.88
CA LEU A 53 -58.45 -44.75 -58.02
C LEU A 53 -59.13 -46.04 -58.48
N GLU A 54 -60.41 -46.18 -58.18
CA GLU A 54 -61.27 -47.26 -58.68
C GLU A 54 -62.60 -46.63 -59.07
N PHE A 55 -63.29 -47.25 -60.04
CA PHE A 55 -64.52 -46.77 -60.64
C PHE A 55 -65.47 -47.95 -60.81
N GLN A 56 -66.78 -47.68 -60.72
CA GLN A 56 -67.76 -48.74 -61.00
C GLN A 56 -67.67 -49.17 -62.45
N ASP A 57 -67.66 -48.20 -63.36
CA ASP A 57 -67.55 -48.47 -64.77
C ASP A 57 -66.37 -47.75 -65.42
N VAL A 58 -65.70 -48.45 -66.32
CA VAL A 58 -64.54 -47.95 -67.06
C VAL A 58 -64.78 -48.13 -68.54
N LEU A 59 -64.67 -47.04 -69.30
CA LEU A 59 -64.49 -47.09 -70.75
C LEU A 59 -63.01 -46.91 -71.06
N LEU A 60 -62.32 -48.01 -71.39
CA LEU A 60 -60.98 -47.97 -71.92
C LEU A 60 -61.04 -47.62 -73.40
N TYR A 61 -60.61 -46.40 -73.73
CA TYR A 61 -60.75 -45.85 -75.07
C TYR A 61 -59.41 -45.78 -75.81
N ASN A 62 -59.40 -46.39 -77.00
CA ASN A 62 -58.34 -46.36 -77.99
C ASN A 62 -56.94 -46.66 -77.41
N PHE A 63 -56.86 -47.65 -76.51
CA PHE A 63 -55.64 -48.04 -75.82
C PHE A 63 -54.62 -48.64 -76.80
N PHE A 64 -55.03 -49.61 -77.61
CA PHE A 64 -54.17 -50.27 -78.58
C PHE A 64 -53.84 -49.35 -79.76
N GLY A 65 -54.79 -48.53 -80.20
CA GLY A 65 -54.56 -47.49 -81.22
C GLY A 65 -53.54 -46.43 -80.79
N SER A 66 -53.57 -46.03 -79.52
CA SER A 66 -52.63 -45.06 -78.94
C SER A 66 -51.31 -45.69 -78.47
N SER A 67 -51.22 -47.03 -78.50
CA SER A 67 -50.03 -47.76 -78.05
C SER A 67 -48.86 -47.58 -79.04
N PRO A 68 -47.63 -47.32 -78.57
CA PRO A 68 -46.44 -47.22 -79.41
C PRO A 68 -46.05 -48.56 -80.06
N LEU A 69 -46.64 -49.68 -79.62
CA LEU A 69 -46.38 -51.00 -80.20
C LEU A 69 -47.01 -51.18 -81.59
N ARG A 70 -48.18 -50.58 -81.85
CA ARG A 70 -48.90 -50.70 -83.12
C ARG A 70 -48.96 -52.17 -83.60
N ASN A 71 -48.46 -52.47 -84.80
CA ASN A 71 -48.42 -53.82 -85.39
C ASN A 71 -47.63 -54.86 -84.56
N LYS A 72 -46.79 -54.45 -83.60
CA LYS A 72 -46.00 -55.38 -82.78
C LYS A 72 -46.85 -56.22 -81.82
N TRP A 73 -48.10 -55.84 -81.56
CA TRP A 73 -49.05 -56.66 -80.81
C TRP A 73 -49.30 -58.05 -81.44
N ARG A 74 -49.03 -58.21 -82.74
CA ARG A 74 -49.15 -59.50 -83.45
C ARG A 74 -48.27 -60.61 -82.87
N VAL A 75 -47.22 -60.28 -82.11
CA VAL A 75 -46.39 -61.28 -81.40
C VAL A 75 -47.22 -62.15 -80.44
N LEU A 76 -48.39 -61.67 -79.99
CA LEU A 76 -49.30 -62.45 -79.16
C LEU A 76 -49.81 -63.70 -79.87
N TYR A 77 -49.97 -63.70 -81.20
CA TYR A 77 -50.38 -64.92 -81.92
C TYR A 77 -49.36 -66.05 -81.76
N GLY A 78 -48.06 -65.74 -81.67
CA GLY A 78 -47.04 -66.75 -81.35
C GLY A 78 -47.19 -67.30 -79.94
N TYR A 79 -47.55 -66.46 -78.96
CA TYR A 79 -47.89 -66.94 -77.61
C TYR A 79 -49.17 -67.80 -77.60
N MET A 80 -50.14 -67.50 -78.45
CA MET A 80 -51.38 -68.28 -78.57
C MET A 80 -51.14 -69.65 -79.21
N GLU A 81 -50.25 -69.72 -80.20
CA GLU A 81 -49.78 -70.96 -80.80
C GLU A 81 -49.01 -71.81 -79.77
N ASP A 82 -48.04 -71.22 -79.05
CA ASP A 82 -47.27 -71.88 -77.99
C ASP A 82 -48.12 -72.41 -76.81
N LYS A 83 -49.35 -71.91 -76.64
CA LYS A 83 -50.29 -72.28 -75.57
C LYS A 83 -51.48 -73.10 -76.05
N ASP A 84 -51.48 -73.56 -77.29
CA ASP A 84 -52.57 -74.32 -77.92
C ASP A 84 -53.94 -73.61 -77.86
N ILE A 85 -53.97 -72.27 -77.81
CA ILE A 85 -55.20 -71.46 -77.78
C ILE A 85 -55.78 -71.33 -79.19
N ILE A 86 -54.92 -71.39 -80.21
CA ILE A 86 -55.28 -71.43 -81.62
C ILE A 86 -54.86 -72.78 -82.18
N ALA A 87 -55.73 -73.41 -82.98
CA ALA A 87 -55.38 -74.67 -83.65
C ALA A 87 -54.24 -74.43 -84.65
N HIS A 88 -53.30 -75.38 -84.75
CA HIS A 88 -52.18 -75.32 -85.70
C HIS A 88 -52.63 -75.18 -87.18
N SER A 89 -53.92 -75.40 -87.48
CA SER A 89 -54.54 -75.18 -88.79
C SER A 89 -54.93 -73.72 -89.09
N GLU A 90 -54.93 -72.81 -88.11
CA GLU A 90 -55.27 -71.38 -88.26
C GLU A 90 -54.00 -70.51 -88.37
N GLN A 91 -53.03 -70.90 -89.20
CA GLN A 91 -51.69 -70.31 -89.29
C GLN A 91 -51.71 -68.80 -89.67
N ILE A 92 -51.78 -67.91 -88.68
CA ILE A 92 -51.75 -66.45 -88.85
C ILE A 92 -50.30 -65.98 -88.83
N SER A 93 -49.85 -65.25 -89.86
CA SER A 93 -48.48 -64.71 -89.90
C SER A 93 -48.20 -63.78 -88.71
N HIS A 94 -47.23 -64.14 -87.88
CA HIS A 94 -46.75 -63.33 -86.76
C HIS A 94 -45.22 -63.34 -86.65
N PRO A 95 -44.61 -62.26 -86.12
CA PRO A 95 -43.19 -62.27 -85.77
C PRO A 95 -42.94 -63.15 -84.52
N GLY A 96 -41.77 -63.77 -84.43
CA GLY A 96 -41.31 -64.43 -83.19
C GLY A 96 -41.01 -63.41 -82.08
N PHE A 97 -41.12 -63.84 -80.83
CA PHE A 97 -40.82 -62.96 -79.69
C PHE A 97 -39.32 -62.67 -79.57
N ASP A 98 -38.99 -61.38 -79.61
CA ASP A 98 -37.62 -60.85 -79.41
C ASP A 98 -37.65 -59.80 -78.30
N ARG A 99 -36.88 -60.02 -77.23
CA ARG A 99 -36.84 -59.14 -76.05
C ARG A 99 -36.37 -57.71 -76.36
N SER A 100 -35.45 -57.53 -77.30
CA SER A 100 -34.91 -56.23 -77.69
C SER A 100 -35.87 -55.45 -78.61
N LYS A 101 -36.63 -56.14 -79.46
CA LYS A 101 -37.58 -55.50 -80.39
C LYS A 101 -38.96 -55.24 -79.77
N HIS A 102 -39.32 -56.02 -78.75
CA HIS A 102 -40.62 -55.97 -78.06
C HIS A 102 -40.51 -55.55 -76.58
N TYR A 103 -39.43 -54.86 -76.18
CA TYR A 103 -39.21 -54.45 -74.79
C TYR A 103 -40.38 -53.63 -74.18
N LEU A 104 -41.09 -52.85 -75.00
CA LEU A 104 -42.26 -52.06 -74.59
C LEU A 104 -43.51 -52.93 -74.30
N LEU A 105 -43.54 -54.19 -74.71
CA LEU A 105 -44.68 -55.09 -74.48
C LEU A 105 -44.97 -55.24 -72.98
N CYS A 106 -43.93 -55.34 -72.14
CA CYS A 106 -44.10 -55.43 -70.70
C CYS A 106 -44.71 -54.16 -70.09
N SER A 107 -44.28 -52.96 -70.51
CA SER A 107 -44.86 -51.71 -70.00
C SER A 107 -46.30 -51.52 -70.46
N GLU A 108 -46.62 -51.88 -71.69
CA GLU A 108 -47.96 -51.72 -72.25
C GLU A 108 -48.94 -52.75 -71.64
N LEU A 109 -48.52 -54.00 -71.44
CA LEU A 109 -49.31 -54.99 -70.69
C LEU A 109 -49.54 -54.56 -69.24
N LYS A 110 -48.55 -53.94 -68.59
CA LYS A 110 -48.72 -53.37 -67.24
C LYS A 110 -49.71 -52.21 -67.23
N GLN A 111 -49.68 -51.33 -68.23
CA GLN A 111 -50.66 -50.24 -68.35
C GLN A 111 -52.07 -50.79 -68.60
N LEU A 112 -52.20 -51.80 -69.48
CA LEU A 112 -53.47 -52.48 -69.73
C LEU A 112 -54.00 -53.14 -68.45
N TYR A 113 -53.13 -53.83 -67.69
CA TYR A 113 -53.47 -54.39 -66.38
C TYR A 113 -53.95 -53.33 -65.39
N VAL A 114 -53.27 -52.18 -65.32
CA VAL A 114 -53.70 -51.08 -64.45
C VAL A 114 -55.09 -50.59 -64.87
N ALA A 115 -55.32 -50.35 -66.16
CA ALA A 115 -56.59 -49.89 -66.69
C ALA A 115 -57.75 -50.85 -66.38
N ILE A 116 -57.56 -52.15 -66.64
CA ILE A 116 -58.56 -53.19 -66.38
C ILE A 116 -58.90 -53.23 -64.88
N THR A 117 -57.88 -53.26 -64.01
CA THR A 117 -58.07 -53.35 -62.55
C THR A 117 -58.64 -52.08 -61.90
N ARG A 118 -58.85 -50.99 -62.64
CA ARG A 118 -59.57 -49.82 -62.11
C ARG A 118 -61.09 -50.03 -62.08
N THR A 119 -61.58 -51.06 -62.76
CA THR A 119 -63.00 -51.34 -62.94
C THR A 119 -63.53 -52.24 -61.83
N ARG A 120 -64.67 -51.87 -61.22
CA ARG A 120 -65.34 -52.70 -60.20
C ARG A 120 -66.54 -53.49 -60.73
N GLN A 121 -67.25 -52.97 -61.73
CA GLN A 121 -68.46 -53.60 -62.28
C GLN A 121 -68.38 -53.85 -63.77
N ARG A 122 -68.27 -52.82 -64.61
CA ARG A 122 -68.35 -52.98 -66.09
C ARG A 122 -67.17 -52.32 -66.80
N LEU A 123 -66.42 -53.13 -67.55
CA LEU A 123 -65.33 -52.66 -68.40
C LEU A 123 -65.78 -52.70 -69.85
N TRP A 124 -65.79 -51.53 -70.50
CA TRP A 124 -65.95 -51.41 -71.94
C TRP A 124 -64.61 -51.09 -72.58
N ILE A 125 -64.23 -51.84 -73.59
CA ILE A 125 -63.02 -51.58 -74.39
C ILE A 125 -63.48 -51.16 -75.77
N CYS A 126 -63.15 -49.93 -76.15
CA CYS A 126 -63.45 -49.40 -77.47
C CYS A 126 -62.16 -49.01 -78.18
N GLU A 127 -61.99 -49.50 -79.41
CA GLU A 127 -60.85 -49.19 -80.27
C GLU A 127 -61.37 -48.62 -81.60
N ASN A 128 -60.70 -47.59 -82.11
CA ASN A 128 -61.06 -46.98 -83.40
C ASN A 128 -60.37 -47.64 -84.59
N THR A 129 -59.28 -48.37 -84.34
CA THR A 129 -58.44 -49.00 -85.39
C THR A 129 -58.44 -50.50 -85.22
N ASP A 130 -58.98 -51.21 -86.20
CA ASP A 130 -59.18 -52.65 -86.15
C ASP A 130 -57.84 -53.43 -86.23
N ASP A 131 -56.84 -52.90 -86.94
CA ASP A 131 -55.62 -53.65 -87.24
C ASP A 131 -54.69 -53.89 -86.03
N TYR A 132 -54.64 -52.97 -85.06
CA TYR A 132 -53.71 -53.07 -83.93
C TYR A 132 -54.28 -53.81 -82.72
N CYS A 133 -55.60 -53.75 -82.51
CA CYS A 133 -56.27 -54.40 -81.38
C CYS A 133 -56.61 -55.87 -81.66
N ARG A 134 -56.74 -56.26 -82.94
CA ARG A 134 -57.08 -57.63 -83.39
C ARG A 134 -56.36 -58.74 -82.63
N PRO A 135 -55.02 -58.74 -82.44
CA PRO A 135 -54.34 -59.81 -81.72
C PRO A 135 -54.89 -60.04 -80.31
N MET A 136 -55.07 -58.98 -79.52
CA MET A 136 -55.59 -59.08 -78.16
C MET A 136 -57.09 -59.40 -78.13
N PHE A 137 -57.86 -58.88 -79.08
CA PHE A 137 -59.29 -59.17 -79.17
C PHE A 137 -59.54 -60.63 -79.55
N ASP A 138 -58.78 -61.18 -80.50
CA ASP A 138 -58.85 -62.59 -80.87
C ASP A 138 -58.44 -63.48 -79.70
N TYR A 139 -57.39 -63.08 -78.96
CA TYR A 139 -57.00 -63.74 -77.72
C TYR A 139 -58.13 -63.85 -76.72
N TRP A 140 -58.79 -62.74 -76.40
CA TRP A 140 -59.91 -62.76 -75.46
C TRP A 140 -61.15 -63.47 -76.00
N LYS A 141 -61.44 -63.36 -77.30
CA LYS A 141 -62.54 -64.08 -77.96
C LYS A 141 -62.34 -65.60 -77.91
N LYS A 142 -61.13 -66.08 -78.22
CA LYS A 142 -60.80 -67.52 -78.19
C LYS A 142 -60.84 -68.09 -76.78
N LEU A 143 -60.50 -67.29 -75.76
CA LEU A 143 -60.68 -67.66 -74.36
C LEU A 143 -62.13 -67.53 -73.86
N CYS A 144 -63.05 -67.03 -74.68
CA CYS A 144 -64.46 -66.79 -74.35
C CYS A 144 -64.66 -65.87 -73.11
N ILE A 145 -63.76 -64.90 -72.88
CA ILE A 145 -63.82 -64.00 -71.71
C ILE A 145 -64.37 -62.60 -72.02
N VAL A 146 -64.69 -62.32 -73.29
CA VAL A 146 -65.27 -61.04 -73.72
C VAL A 146 -66.52 -61.26 -74.55
N GLU A 147 -67.47 -60.36 -74.39
CA GLU A 147 -68.67 -60.28 -75.23
C GLU A 147 -68.49 -59.18 -76.28
N VAL A 148 -68.66 -59.50 -77.56
CA VAL A 148 -68.61 -58.51 -78.65
C VAL A 148 -70.02 -58.02 -78.93
N ARG A 149 -70.24 -56.71 -78.72
CA ARG A 149 -71.52 -56.03 -78.98
C ARG A 149 -71.33 -54.95 -80.05
N SER A 150 -72.29 -54.80 -80.95
CA SER A 150 -72.36 -53.64 -81.84
C SER A 150 -72.79 -52.41 -81.06
N LEU A 151 -72.24 -51.25 -81.40
CA LEU A 151 -72.62 -49.99 -80.77
C LEU A 151 -74.01 -49.55 -81.26
N ASP A 152 -75.05 -49.84 -80.48
CA ASP A 152 -76.42 -49.40 -80.74
C ASP A 152 -76.93 -48.45 -79.65
N SER A 153 -78.11 -47.86 -79.88
CA SER A 153 -78.74 -46.91 -78.96
C SER A 153 -78.98 -47.51 -77.55
N THR A 154 -79.26 -48.82 -77.47
CA THR A 154 -79.56 -49.50 -76.21
C THR A 154 -78.32 -49.67 -75.36
N LEU A 155 -77.17 -50.00 -75.97
CA LEU A 155 -75.89 -50.11 -75.29
C LEU A 155 -75.42 -48.74 -74.77
N ILE A 156 -75.55 -47.68 -75.56
CA ILE A 156 -75.17 -46.32 -75.15
C ILE A 156 -76.01 -45.87 -73.94
N GLN A 157 -77.32 -46.16 -73.94
CA GLN A 157 -78.18 -45.85 -72.80
C GLN A 157 -77.81 -46.69 -71.57
N ALA A 158 -77.42 -47.95 -71.74
CA ALA A 158 -76.95 -48.81 -70.65
C ALA A 158 -75.60 -48.37 -70.07
N MET A 159 -74.75 -47.70 -70.86
CA MET A 159 -73.47 -47.15 -70.40
C MET A 159 -73.63 -45.89 -69.52
N GLN A 160 -74.77 -45.21 -69.57
CA GLN A 160 -75.00 -43.97 -68.83
C GLN A 160 -75.61 -44.25 -67.46
N THR A 161 -74.91 -43.88 -66.38
CA THR A 161 -75.41 -44.00 -65.00
C THR A 161 -75.49 -42.62 -64.37
N GLY A 162 -76.69 -42.20 -63.96
CA GLY A 162 -76.87 -40.96 -63.22
C GLY A 162 -76.12 -40.99 -61.87
N SER A 163 -75.67 -39.84 -61.39
CA SER A 163 -75.05 -39.71 -60.07
C SER A 163 -75.61 -38.51 -59.33
N SER A 164 -75.71 -38.62 -58.00
CA SER A 164 -76.17 -37.54 -57.15
C SER A 164 -75.11 -36.44 -56.98
N SER A 165 -75.53 -35.27 -56.48
CA SER A 165 -74.59 -34.20 -56.10
C SER A 165 -73.55 -34.67 -55.06
N ASP A 166 -73.94 -35.51 -54.10
CA ASP A 166 -73.03 -36.01 -53.06
C ASP A 166 -72.02 -37.02 -53.62
N ASP A 167 -72.41 -37.85 -54.59
CA ASP A 167 -71.47 -38.75 -55.30
C ASP A 167 -70.38 -37.95 -56.01
N TRP A 168 -70.77 -36.88 -56.72
CA TRP A 168 -69.82 -35.96 -57.34
C TRP A 168 -68.93 -35.27 -56.30
N ARG A 169 -69.44 -34.90 -55.12
CA ARG A 169 -68.65 -34.28 -54.05
C ARG A 169 -67.63 -35.22 -53.43
N LEU A 170 -68.02 -36.47 -53.13
CA LEU A 170 -67.12 -37.51 -52.62
C LEU A 170 -66.03 -37.82 -53.64
N ARG A 171 -66.42 -37.98 -54.90
CA ARG A 171 -65.48 -38.19 -56.00
C ARG A 171 -64.51 -37.03 -56.17
N GLY A 172 -65.00 -35.80 -56.13
CA GLY A 172 -64.19 -34.59 -56.19
C GLY A 172 -63.17 -34.51 -55.05
N THR A 173 -63.57 -34.88 -53.83
CA THR A 173 -62.68 -34.93 -52.66
C THR A 173 -61.56 -35.95 -52.86
N LYS A 174 -61.88 -37.14 -53.38
CA LYS A 174 -60.88 -38.17 -53.68
C LYS A 174 -59.88 -37.71 -54.75
N LEU A 175 -60.38 -37.11 -55.84
CA LEU A 175 -59.55 -36.57 -56.91
C LEU A 175 -58.67 -35.41 -56.45
N PHE A 176 -59.18 -34.53 -55.57
CA PHE A 176 -58.41 -33.43 -55.00
C PHE A 176 -57.22 -33.93 -54.19
N ASN A 177 -57.43 -34.96 -53.36
CA ASN A 177 -56.36 -35.56 -52.54
C ASN A 177 -55.28 -36.27 -53.39
N GLU A 178 -55.65 -36.81 -54.54
CA GLU A 178 -54.74 -37.45 -55.51
C GLU A 178 -54.02 -36.43 -56.43
N GLY A 179 -54.22 -35.12 -56.20
CA GLY A 179 -53.61 -34.05 -57.00
C GLY A 179 -54.24 -33.85 -58.38
N GLN A 180 -55.39 -34.47 -58.66
CA GLN A 180 -56.15 -34.32 -59.90
C GLN A 180 -57.10 -33.11 -59.81
N PHE A 181 -56.53 -31.93 -59.63
CA PHE A 181 -57.28 -30.70 -59.30
C PHE A 181 -58.27 -30.26 -60.38
N GLU A 182 -57.97 -30.48 -61.67
CA GLU A 182 -58.88 -30.14 -62.77
C GLU A 182 -60.14 -31.00 -62.74
N MET A 183 -59.98 -32.32 -62.59
CA MET A 183 -61.12 -33.24 -62.48
C MET A 183 -61.87 -33.06 -61.15
N ALA A 184 -61.17 -32.73 -60.06
CA ALA A 184 -61.80 -32.38 -58.79
C ALA A 184 -62.65 -31.12 -58.90
N THR A 185 -62.16 -30.09 -59.60
CA THR A 185 -62.91 -28.85 -59.87
C THR A 185 -64.20 -29.17 -60.62
N MET A 186 -64.12 -29.96 -61.69
CA MET A 186 -65.31 -30.39 -62.44
C MET A 186 -66.31 -31.16 -61.57
N CYS A 187 -65.82 -32.05 -60.69
CA CYS A 187 -66.67 -32.78 -59.75
C CYS A 187 -67.40 -31.84 -58.77
N PHE A 188 -66.70 -30.86 -58.19
CA PHE A 188 -67.32 -29.90 -57.28
C PHE A 188 -68.30 -28.96 -58.00
N GLU A 189 -68.04 -28.59 -59.26
CA GLU A 189 -69.00 -27.88 -60.11
C GLU A 189 -70.28 -28.70 -60.31
N LYS A 190 -70.17 -30.00 -60.64
CA LYS A 190 -71.33 -30.90 -60.79
C LYS A 190 -72.06 -31.16 -59.47
N ALA A 191 -71.35 -31.11 -58.35
CA ALA A 191 -71.93 -31.20 -57.02
C ALA A 191 -72.62 -29.90 -56.57
N GLY A 192 -72.36 -28.75 -57.22
CA GLY A 192 -72.83 -27.44 -56.78
C GLY A 192 -72.07 -26.87 -55.56
N ASP A 193 -70.89 -27.42 -55.22
CA ASP A 193 -70.08 -26.97 -54.09
C ASP A 193 -69.11 -25.86 -54.52
N ALA A 194 -69.61 -24.61 -54.52
CA ALA A 194 -68.85 -23.44 -54.98
C ALA A 194 -67.57 -23.18 -54.16
N HIS A 195 -67.54 -23.54 -52.88
CA HIS A 195 -66.36 -23.33 -52.04
C HIS A 195 -65.23 -24.31 -52.39
N ARG A 196 -65.54 -25.62 -52.45
CA ARG A 196 -64.53 -26.64 -52.80
C ARG A 196 -64.10 -26.56 -54.26
N GLU A 197 -64.99 -26.12 -55.15
CA GLU A 197 -64.67 -25.81 -56.54
C GLU A 197 -63.58 -24.74 -56.63
N LYS A 198 -63.81 -23.56 -56.03
CA LYS A 198 -62.81 -22.48 -55.99
C LYS A 198 -61.51 -22.92 -55.32
N TRP A 199 -61.59 -23.70 -54.25
CA TRP A 199 -60.41 -24.23 -53.59
C TRP A 199 -59.61 -25.21 -54.49
N ALA A 200 -60.28 -26.14 -55.16
CA ALA A 200 -59.67 -27.03 -56.15
C ALA A 200 -59.02 -26.27 -57.30
N ARG A 201 -59.69 -25.24 -57.80
CA ARG A 201 -59.18 -24.35 -58.84
C ARG A 201 -57.91 -23.62 -58.39
N ALA A 202 -57.93 -22.99 -57.22
CA ALA A 202 -56.77 -22.29 -56.66
C ALA A 202 -55.58 -23.23 -56.42
N ALA A 203 -55.82 -24.42 -55.88
CA ALA A 203 -54.78 -25.44 -55.69
C ALA A 203 -54.18 -25.91 -57.02
N GLY A 204 -55.02 -26.12 -58.04
CA GLY A 204 -54.58 -26.44 -59.40
C GLY A 204 -53.71 -25.35 -60.02
N LEU A 205 -54.08 -24.08 -59.82
CA LEU A 205 -53.29 -22.93 -60.29
C LEU A 205 -51.92 -22.84 -59.58
N VAL A 206 -51.86 -23.07 -58.26
CA VAL A 206 -50.57 -23.14 -57.54
C VAL A 206 -49.70 -24.28 -58.04
N ALA A 207 -50.27 -25.48 -58.21
CA ALA A 207 -49.54 -26.63 -58.73
C ALA A 207 -49.04 -26.40 -60.17
N THR A 208 -49.82 -25.67 -60.98
CA THR A 208 -49.43 -25.25 -62.33
C THR A 208 -48.30 -24.23 -62.27
N ALA A 209 -48.40 -23.23 -61.39
CA ALA A 209 -47.34 -22.26 -61.19
C ALA A 209 -46.02 -22.92 -60.77
N ASP A 210 -46.04 -23.81 -59.76
CA ASP A 210 -44.83 -24.49 -59.28
C ASP A 210 -44.17 -25.34 -60.40
N ARG A 211 -44.94 -25.89 -61.34
CA ARG A 211 -44.41 -26.63 -62.51
C ARG A 211 -43.84 -25.72 -63.60
N VAL A 212 -44.46 -24.56 -63.84
CA VAL A 212 -44.19 -23.71 -65.01
C VAL A 212 -43.24 -22.55 -64.70
N ILE A 213 -43.15 -22.09 -63.46
CA ILE A 213 -42.40 -20.88 -63.08
C ILE A 213 -40.90 -20.95 -63.44
N SER A 214 -40.32 -22.14 -63.49
CA SER A 214 -38.94 -22.38 -63.93
C SER A 214 -38.73 -22.30 -65.45
N LYS A 215 -39.80 -22.47 -66.24
CA LYS A 215 -39.78 -22.46 -67.71
C LYS A 215 -40.39 -21.18 -68.30
N ASN A 216 -41.39 -20.61 -67.64
CA ASN A 216 -42.07 -19.39 -68.03
C ASN A 216 -42.54 -18.63 -66.78
N LEU A 217 -41.76 -17.61 -66.41
CA LEU A 217 -41.95 -16.82 -65.20
C LEU A 217 -43.27 -16.04 -65.21
N GLU A 218 -43.63 -15.45 -66.36
CA GLU A 218 -44.85 -14.63 -66.49
C GLU A 218 -46.12 -15.46 -66.31
N LEU A 219 -46.19 -16.63 -66.94
CA LEU A 219 -47.32 -17.56 -66.76
C LEU A 219 -47.39 -18.10 -65.33
N GLY A 220 -46.24 -18.38 -64.70
CA GLY A 220 -46.16 -18.80 -63.31
C GLY A 220 -46.67 -17.73 -62.34
N LYS A 221 -46.27 -16.47 -62.55
CA LYS A 221 -46.74 -15.31 -61.75
C LYS A 221 -48.24 -15.05 -61.93
N ALA A 222 -48.73 -15.01 -63.17
CA ALA A 222 -50.15 -14.81 -63.44
C ALA A 222 -51.02 -15.91 -62.79
N SER A 223 -50.53 -17.16 -62.78
CA SER A 223 -51.20 -18.29 -62.11
C SER A 223 -51.23 -18.14 -60.58
N LEU A 224 -50.14 -17.66 -59.97
CA LEU A 224 -50.09 -17.39 -58.52
C LEU A 224 -50.95 -16.19 -58.12
N GLU A 225 -51.03 -15.15 -58.95
CA GLU A 225 -51.88 -13.98 -58.72
C GLU A 225 -53.35 -14.39 -58.73
N THR A 226 -53.77 -15.08 -59.78
CA THR A 226 -55.14 -15.63 -59.87
C THR A 226 -55.44 -16.57 -58.70
N ALA A 227 -54.49 -17.41 -58.29
CA ALA A 227 -54.67 -18.30 -57.14
C ALA A 227 -54.82 -17.51 -55.82
N SER A 228 -54.04 -16.44 -55.63
CA SER A 228 -54.10 -15.60 -54.44
C SER A 228 -55.46 -14.92 -54.31
N GLU A 229 -55.98 -14.34 -55.40
CA GLU A 229 -57.31 -13.70 -55.44
C GLU A 229 -58.44 -14.69 -55.14
N ILE A 230 -58.34 -15.90 -55.70
CA ILE A 230 -59.33 -16.95 -55.41
C ILE A 230 -59.27 -17.33 -53.93
N TYR A 231 -58.08 -17.54 -53.35
CA TYR A 231 -57.93 -17.84 -51.92
C TYR A 231 -58.48 -16.74 -51.03
N GLU A 232 -58.26 -15.46 -51.36
CA GLU A 232 -58.88 -14.34 -50.63
C GLU A 232 -60.40 -14.36 -50.74
N SER A 233 -60.95 -14.63 -51.93
CA SER A 233 -62.39 -14.66 -52.16
C SER A 233 -63.14 -15.74 -51.38
N ILE A 234 -62.43 -16.80 -50.95
CA ILE A 234 -62.97 -17.88 -50.11
C ILE A 234 -62.54 -17.78 -48.64
N GLY A 235 -61.89 -16.68 -48.23
CA GLY A 235 -61.48 -16.45 -46.84
C GLY A 235 -60.24 -17.24 -46.40
N MET A 236 -59.49 -17.85 -47.32
CA MET A 236 -58.25 -18.59 -47.03
C MET A 236 -57.02 -17.67 -47.05
N HIS A 237 -57.02 -16.67 -46.17
CA HIS A 237 -56.04 -15.58 -46.15
C HIS A 237 -54.58 -16.05 -46.01
N GLU A 238 -54.29 -17.10 -45.23
CA GLU A 238 -52.93 -17.64 -45.10
C GLU A 238 -52.38 -18.20 -46.42
N LYS A 239 -53.23 -18.87 -47.20
CA LYS A 239 -52.84 -19.42 -48.51
C LYS A 239 -52.64 -18.30 -49.53
N ALA A 240 -53.46 -17.26 -49.49
CA ALA A 240 -53.28 -16.06 -50.30
C ALA A 240 -51.96 -15.34 -49.99
N ALA A 241 -51.64 -15.12 -48.70
CA ALA A 241 -50.39 -14.51 -48.28
C ALA A 241 -49.16 -15.33 -48.72
N THR A 242 -49.24 -16.66 -48.63
CA THR A 242 -48.18 -17.55 -49.14
C THR A 242 -47.97 -17.40 -50.65
N CYS A 243 -49.05 -17.23 -51.43
CA CYS A 243 -48.96 -16.92 -52.86
C CYS A 243 -48.29 -15.57 -53.11
N TYR A 244 -48.63 -14.51 -52.35
CA TYR A 244 -47.98 -13.20 -52.46
C TYR A 244 -46.49 -13.24 -52.09
N ILE A 245 -46.08 -14.02 -51.09
CA ILE A 245 -44.67 -14.27 -50.77
C ILE A 245 -43.96 -14.93 -51.96
N LYS A 246 -44.57 -15.97 -52.58
CA LYS A 246 -44.01 -16.63 -53.77
C LYS A 246 -43.91 -15.69 -54.97
N LEU A 247 -44.80 -14.70 -55.07
CA LEU A 247 -44.75 -13.65 -56.09
C LEU A 247 -43.66 -12.59 -55.85
N GLY A 248 -43.12 -12.52 -54.62
CA GLY A 248 -42.22 -11.45 -54.19
C GLY A 248 -42.93 -10.15 -53.79
N ASP A 249 -44.26 -10.15 -53.73
CA ASP A 249 -45.06 -9.00 -53.29
C ASP A 249 -45.23 -9.05 -51.76
N TYR A 250 -44.14 -8.74 -51.06
CA TYR A 250 -44.10 -8.77 -49.61
C TYR A 250 -45.01 -7.74 -48.95
N LYS A 251 -45.35 -6.63 -49.63
CA LYS A 251 -46.26 -5.60 -49.12
C LYS A 251 -47.70 -6.08 -49.10
N LYS A 252 -48.18 -6.73 -50.16
CA LYS A 252 -49.51 -7.35 -50.14
C LYS A 252 -49.58 -8.51 -49.16
N ALA A 253 -48.55 -9.35 -49.11
CA ALA A 253 -48.48 -10.45 -48.13
C ALA A 253 -48.59 -9.93 -46.69
N ASP A 254 -47.88 -8.84 -46.37
CA ASP A 254 -47.97 -8.18 -45.07
C ASP A 254 -49.39 -7.65 -44.78
N MET A 255 -49.99 -6.88 -45.69
CA MET A 255 -51.35 -6.36 -45.47
C MET A 255 -52.35 -7.47 -45.15
N VAL A 256 -52.21 -8.62 -45.81
CA VAL A 256 -53.03 -9.81 -45.54
C VAL A 256 -52.74 -10.37 -44.14
N TYR A 257 -51.48 -10.53 -43.74
CA TYR A 257 -51.14 -11.01 -42.40
C TYR A 257 -51.61 -10.05 -41.30
N THR A 258 -51.34 -8.76 -41.45
CA THR A 258 -51.61 -7.72 -40.46
C THR A 258 -53.10 -7.44 -40.28
N GLN A 259 -53.89 -7.43 -41.37
CA GLN A 259 -55.32 -7.07 -41.29
C GLN A 259 -56.26 -8.27 -41.18
N LYS A 260 -55.86 -9.46 -41.66
CA LYS A 260 -56.78 -10.61 -41.83
C LYS A 260 -56.37 -11.87 -41.07
N CYS A 261 -55.12 -12.03 -40.63
CA CYS A 261 -54.62 -13.26 -40.00
C CYS A 261 -54.42 -13.18 -38.47
N GLY A 262 -54.81 -12.08 -37.82
CA GLY A 262 -54.78 -11.93 -36.36
C GLY A 262 -53.37 -11.87 -35.74
N ILE A 263 -53.31 -11.77 -34.41
CA ILE A 263 -52.08 -11.52 -33.63
C ILE A 263 -51.06 -12.67 -33.75
N SER A 264 -51.52 -13.90 -34.02
CA SER A 264 -50.67 -15.09 -34.11
C SER A 264 -49.72 -15.12 -35.31
N ARG A 265 -49.86 -14.20 -36.28
CA ARG A 265 -49.06 -14.14 -37.52
C ARG A 265 -48.26 -12.84 -37.69
N LEU A 266 -48.09 -12.08 -36.61
CA LEU A 266 -47.33 -10.82 -36.63
C LEU A 266 -45.83 -11.02 -36.87
N GLU A 267 -45.28 -12.20 -36.54
CA GLU A 267 -43.88 -12.52 -36.83
C GLU A 267 -43.65 -12.66 -38.35
N GLU A 268 -44.53 -13.35 -39.06
CA GLU A 268 -44.48 -13.49 -40.51
C GLU A 268 -44.70 -12.15 -41.22
N ALA A 269 -45.56 -11.28 -40.67
CA ALA A 269 -45.70 -9.90 -41.12
C ALA A 269 -44.40 -9.09 -40.95
N GLY A 270 -43.75 -9.22 -39.79
CA GLY A 270 -42.43 -8.62 -39.53
C GLY A 270 -41.35 -9.12 -40.49
N ASP A 271 -41.32 -10.41 -40.79
CA ASP A 271 -40.39 -11.00 -41.77
C ASP A 271 -40.66 -10.47 -43.19
N CYS A 272 -41.92 -10.22 -43.55
CA CYS A 272 -42.30 -9.56 -44.81
C CYS A 272 -41.81 -8.11 -44.86
N PHE A 273 -42.02 -7.30 -43.81
CA PHE A 273 -41.49 -5.93 -43.73
C PHE A 273 -39.96 -5.88 -43.82
N ALA A 274 -39.27 -6.83 -43.15
CA ALA A 274 -37.81 -6.92 -43.19
C ALA A 274 -37.29 -7.23 -44.61
N ARG A 275 -38.00 -8.08 -45.37
CA ARG A 275 -37.67 -8.36 -46.78
C ARG A 275 -38.01 -7.21 -47.73
N ALA A 276 -38.97 -6.36 -47.35
CA ALA A 276 -39.31 -5.13 -48.05
C ALA A 276 -38.43 -3.92 -47.64
N GLU A 277 -37.37 -4.14 -46.83
CA GLU A 277 -36.46 -3.13 -46.30
C GLU A 277 -37.12 -1.99 -45.49
N CYS A 278 -38.34 -2.22 -45.01
CA CYS A 278 -39.09 -1.30 -44.15
C CYS A 278 -38.76 -1.58 -42.67
N TRP A 279 -37.57 -1.13 -42.24
CA TRP A 279 -36.98 -1.54 -40.95
C TRP A 279 -37.75 -1.06 -39.71
N SER A 280 -38.37 0.13 -39.76
CA SER A 280 -39.16 0.70 -38.67
C SER A 280 -40.41 -0.12 -38.38
N GLU A 281 -41.17 -0.41 -39.43
CA GLU A 281 -42.41 -1.16 -39.39
C GLU A 281 -42.12 -2.62 -39.03
N ALA A 282 -41.05 -3.21 -39.58
CA ALA A 282 -40.58 -4.53 -39.17
C ALA A 282 -40.29 -4.60 -37.67
N ALA A 283 -39.56 -3.61 -37.14
CA ALA A 283 -39.23 -3.56 -35.72
C ALA A 283 -40.48 -3.44 -34.82
N GLU A 284 -41.44 -2.61 -35.20
CA GLU A 284 -42.71 -2.46 -34.46
C GLU A 284 -43.55 -3.75 -34.48
N MET A 285 -43.62 -4.44 -35.62
CA MET A 285 -44.35 -5.70 -35.74
C MET A 285 -43.68 -6.82 -34.92
N PHE A 286 -42.35 -6.90 -34.93
CA PHE A 286 -41.62 -7.83 -34.06
C PHE A 286 -41.78 -7.49 -32.58
N LEU A 287 -41.89 -6.21 -32.22
CA LEU A 287 -42.16 -5.80 -30.83
C LEU A 287 -43.56 -6.28 -30.39
N LYS A 288 -44.59 -6.04 -31.22
CA LYS A 288 -45.96 -6.52 -30.97
C LYS A 288 -46.05 -8.06 -30.93
N ALA A 289 -45.25 -8.73 -31.75
CA ALA A 289 -45.11 -10.19 -31.74
C ALA A 289 -44.30 -10.74 -30.54
N LYS A 290 -43.71 -9.87 -29.70
CA LYS A 290 -42.79 -10.22 -28.60
C LYS A 290 -41.50 -10.93 -29.06
N CYS A 291 -41.09 -10.71 -30.31
CA CYS A 291 -39.86 -11.23 -30.91
C CYS A 291 -38.71 -10.22 -30.78
N TYR A 292 -38.27 -9.94 -29.54
CA TYR A 292 -37.33 -8.86 -29.22
C TYR A 292 -35.99 -8.95 -29.97
N ALA A 293 -35.44 -10.14 -30.16
CA ALA A 293 -34.17 -10.33 -30.88
C ALA A 293 -34.26 -9.84 -32.34
N LYS A 294 -35.36 -10.15 -33.04
CA LYS A 294 -35.60 -9.67 -34.41
C LYS A 294 -35.87 -8.17 -34.43
N CYS A 295 -36.65 -7.64 -33.47
CA CYS A 295 -36.94 -6.22 -33.32
C CYS A 295 -35.66 -5.37 -33.23
N PHE A 296 -34.77 -5.66 -32.27
CA PHE A 296 -33.53 -4.90 -32.08
C PHE A 296 -32.51 -5.12 -33.19
N SER A 297 -32.55 -6.28 -33.86
CA SER A 297 -31.77 -6.50 -35.09
C SER A 297 -32.20 -5.55 -36.21
N MET A 298 -33.51 -5.30 -36.39
CA MET A 298 -34.01 -4.36 -37.40
C MET A 298 -33.66 -2.92 -37.04
N CYS A 299 -33.80 -2.54 -35.77
CA CYS A 299 -33.38 -1.22 -35.27
C CYS A 299 -31.88 -0.97 -35.49
N SER A 300 -31.06 -2.02 -35.49
CA SER A 300 -29.61 -1.92 -35.77
C SER A 300 -29.29 -1.78 -37.27
N LYS A 301 -30.12 -2.35 -38.15
CA LYS A 301 -29.94 -2.26 -39.61
C LYS A 301 -30.34 -0.90 -40.17
N GLY A 302 -31.40 -0.29 -39.62
CA GLY A 302 -31.78 1.07 -39.95
C GLY A 302 -30.91 2.08 -39.21
N LYS A 303 -29.88 2.65 -39.85
CA LYS A 303 -28.93 3.60 -39.24
C LYS A 303 -29.56 4.84 -38.59
N GLN A 304 -30.82 5.16 -38.90
CA GLN A 304 -31.60 6.27 -38.31
C GLN A 304 -32.53 5.82 -37.17
N LEU A 305 -32.59 4.52 -36.86
CA LEU A 305 -33.54 3.92 -35.92
C LEU A 305 -32.93 3.60 -34.55
N TYR A 306 -31.68 4.02 -34.27
CA TYR A 306 -31.06 3.78 -32.95
C TYR A 306 -31.85 4.41 -31.81
N ASN A 307 -32.38 5.62 -32.01
CA ASN A 307 -33.24 6.28 -31.03
C ASN A 307 -34.59 5.57 -30.86
N LEU A 308 -35.14 4.99 -31.93
CA LEU A 308 -36.38 4.21 -31.88
C LEU A 308 -36.18 2.92 -31.07
N GLY A 309 -35.04 2.25 -31.23
CA GLY A 309 -34.69 1.10 -30.41
C GLY A 309 -34.48 1.47 -28.93
N LEU A 310 -33.92 2.63 -28.62
CA LEU A 310 -33.83 3.11 -27.24
C LEU A 310 -35.22 3.36 -26.62
N GLN A 311 -36.17 3.92 -27.38
CA GLN A 311 -37.56 4.08 -26.96
C GLN A 311 -38.25 2.73 -26.71
N PHE A 312 -38.03 1.74 -27.57
CA PHE A 312 -38.58 0.39 -27.35
C PHE A 312 -38.00 -0.28 -26.09
N LEU A 313 -36.72 -0.03 -25.76
CA LEU A 313 -36.15 -0.50 -24.49
C LEU A 313 -36.83 0.15 -23.27
N GLN A 314 -37.13 1.44 -23.32
CA GLN A 314 -37.85 2.15 -22.24
C GLN A 314 -39.29 1.64 -22.09
N GLN A 315 -40.00 1.40 -23.20
CA GLN A 315 -41.35 0.80 -23.17
C GLN A 315 -41.36 -0.61 -22.58
N LEU A 316 -40.30 -1.40 -22.79
CA LEU A 316 -40.17 -2.73 -22.18
C LEU A 316 -39.96 -2.65 -20.67
N GLU A 317 -39.29 -1.61 -20.15
CA GLU A 317 -39.07 -1.42 -18.72
C GLU A 317 -40.39 -1.13 -17.98
N GLU A 318 -41.25 -0.27 -18.52
CA GLU A 318 -42.55 0.08 -17.92
C GLU A 318 -43.51 -1.11 -17.83
N HIS A 319 -43.36 -2.11 -18.70
CA HIS A 319 -44.23 -3.29 -18.77
C HIS A 319 -43.66 -4.57 -18.13
N SER A 320 -42.42 -4.55 -17.60
CA SER A 320 -41.69 -5.76 -17.15
C SER A 320 -41.71 -6.06 -15.65
N LEU A 321 -42.60 -5.45 -14.86
CA LEU A 321 -42.71 -5.72 -13.41
C LEU A 321 -43.20 -7.14 -13.06
N GLU A 322 -43.67 -7.93 -14.04
CA GLU A 322 -44.17 -9.29 -13.82
C GLU A 322 -43.76 -10.21 -14.98
N ASN A 323 -42.63 -10.94 -14.88
CA ASN A 323 -42.46 -12.34 -15.36
C ASN A 323 -40.99 -12.79 -15.55
N SER A 324 -40.82 -14.11 -15.39
CA SER A 324 -39.60 -14.93 -15.38
C SER A 324 -38.79 -15.03 -16.69
N LYS A 325 -38.93 -14.10 -17.65
CA LYS A 325 -38.19 -14.05 -18.93
C LYS A 325 -37.09 -12.97 -18.96
N SER A 326 -36.62 -12.49 -17.79
CA SER A 326 -35.75 -11.32 -17.66
C SER A 326 -34.33 -11.49 -18.23
N LEU A 327 -33.77 -12.71 -18.19
CA LEU A 327 -32.37 -12.96 -18.59
C LEU A 327 -32.12 -12.77 -20.09
N GLU A 328 -32.99 -13.30 -20.95
CA GLU A 328 -32.81 -13.23 -22.41
C GLU A 328 -33.01 -11.80 -22.93
N VAL A 329 -33.95 -11.05 -22.34
CA VAL A 329 -34.18 -9.63 -22.62
C VAL A 329 -33.00 -8.77 -22.16
N SER A 330 -32.40 -9.08 -21.01
CA SER A 330 -31.21 -8.38 -20.51
C SER A 330 -30.00 -8.55 -21.43
N ALA A 331 -29.75 -9.77 -21.94
CA ALA A 331 -28.64 -10.03 -22.87
C ALA A 331 -28.82 -9.32 -24.21
N ILE A 332 -30.05 -9.29 -24.75
CA ILE A 332 -30.37 -8.57 -25.99
C ILE A 332 -30.19 -7.06 -25.79
N ARG A 333 -30.64 -6.52 -24.64
CA ARG A 333 -30.45 -5.12 -24.27
C ARG A 333 -28.98 -4.73 -24.25
N THR A 334 -28.17 -5.45 -23.48
CA THR A 334 -26.74 -5.15 -23.33
C THR A 334 -26.04 -5.15 -24.70
N LYS A 335 -26.30 -6.17 -25.52
CA LYS A 335 -25.73 -6.27 -26.87
C LYS A 335 -26.15 -5.13 -27.78
N TYR A 336 -27.42 -4.70 -27.71
CA TYR A 336 -27.92 -3.60 -28.53
C TYR A 336 -27.29 -2.26 -28.13
N LEU A 337 -27.24 -1.95 -26.83
CA LEU A 337 -26.65 -0.71 -26.32
C LEU A 337 -25.15 -0.64 -26.61
N ASP A 338 -24.41 -1.75 -26.43
CA ASP A 338 -22.98 -1.84 -26.77
C ASP A 338 -22.72 -1.55 -28.25
N ASN A 339 -23.52 -2.15 -29.15
CA ASN A 339 -23.38 -1.93 -30.59
C ASN A 339 -23.67 -0.48 -31.00
N CYS A 340 -24.69 0.15 -30.38
CA CYS A 340 -25.04 1.54 -30.67
C CYS A 340 -23.94 2.49 -30.17
N ALA A 341 -23.47 2.29 -28.93
CA ALA A 341 -22.39 3.08 -28.36
C ALA A 341 -21.09 2.93 -29.17
N GLN A 342 -20.74 1.71 -29.59
CA GLN A 342 -19.58 1.44 -30.43
C GLN A 342 -19.67 2.15 -31.80
N HIS A 343 -20.83 2.12 -32.45
CA HIS A 343 -21.04 2.77 -33.74
C HIS A 343 -20.84 4.30 -33.68
N TYR A 344 -21.32 4.97 -32.63
CA TYR A 344 -21.11 6.41 -32.45
C TYR A 344 -19.65 6.74 -32.07
N PHE A 345 -19.00 5.89 -31.27
CA PHE A 345 -17.59 6.04 -30.94
C PHE A 345 -16.68 5.97 -32.18
N GLU A 346 -16.88 4.98 -33.06
CA GLU A 346 -16.11 4.84 -34.32
C GLU A 346 -16.26 6.04 -35.26
N ARG A 347 -17.30 6.86 -35.07
CA ARG A 347 -17.55 8.09 -35.84
C ARG A 347 -17.07 9.37 -35.14
N GLY A 348 -16.52 9.26 -33.93
CA GLY A 348 -16.11 10.41 -33.11
C GLY A 348 -17.26 11.24 -32.54
N ASP A 349 -18.50 10.72 -32.55
CA ASP A 349 -19.68 11.44 -32.07
C ASP A 349 -20.02 11.06 -30.62
N ILE A 350 -19.21 11.58 -29.69
CA ILE A 350 -19.33 11.31 -28.26
C ILE A 350 -20.69 11.80 -27.73
N LYS A 351 -21.21 12.91 -28.26
CA LYS A 351 -22.49 13.50 -27.81
C LYS A 351 -23.67 12.54 -28.00
N HIS A 352 -23.75 11.85 -29.14
CA HIS A 352 -24.81 10.88 -29.40
C HIS A 352 -24.52 9.48 -28.82
N MET A 353 -23.27 9.19 -28.47
CA MET A 353 -22.89 7.96 -27.77
C MET A 353 -23.39 7.95 -26.31
N MET A 354 -23.22 9.07 -25.59
CA MET A 354 -23.46 9.15 -24.15
C MET A 354 -24.86 8.70 -23.68
N PRO A 355 -25.98 8.99 -24.39
CA PRO A 355 -27.29 8.47 -24.02
C PRO A 355 -27.37 6.94 -23.96
N PHE A 356 -26.67 6.22 -24.84
CA PHE A 356 -26.65 4.75 -24.84
C PHE A 356 -25.79 4.20 -23.70
N VAL A 357 -24.66 4.85 -23.40
CA VAL A 357 -23.78 4.49 -22.27
C VAL A 357 -24.50 4.73 -20.94
N LYS A 358 -25.20 5.87 -20.78
CA LYS A 358 -26.03 6.14 -19.59
C LYS A 358 -27.19 5.15 -19.42
N ALA A 359 -27.62 4.50 -20.49
CA ALA A 359 -28.69 3.49 -20.46
C ALA A 359 -28.20 2.06 -20.13
N PHE A 360 -26.89 1.86 -19.97
CA PHE A 360 -26.35 0.57 -19.50
C PHE A 360 -26.89 0.22 -18.12
N SER A 361 -27.10 -1.08 -17.89
CA SER A 361 -27.72 -1.58 -16.67
C SER A 361 -26.78 -1.61 -15.45
N SER A 362 -25.47 -1.45 -15.65
CA SER A 362 -24.47 -1.47 -14.58
C SER A 362 -23.40 -0.40 -14.81
N MET A 363 -23.01 0.27 -13.73
CA MET A 363 -21.88 1.21 -13.72
C MET A 363 -20.55 0.54 -14.07
N ASP A 364 -20.36 -0.73 -13.74
CA ASP A 364 -19.13 -1.45 -14.12
C ASP A 364 -19.03 -1.64 -15.63
N HIS A 365 -20.16 -1.79 -16.32
CA HIS A 365 -20.21 -1.84 -17.78
C HIS A 365 -19.86 -0.47 -18.37
N VAL A 366 -20.37 0.62 -17.79
CA VAL A 366 -20.01 2.01 -18.17
C VAL A 366 -18.50 2.24 -18.01
N ARG A 367 -17.94 1.90 -16.84
CA ARG A 367 -16.51 2.03 -16.53
C ARG A 367 -15.67 1.25 -17.52
N THR A 368 -16.00 -0.03 -17.77
CA THR A 368 -15.26 -0.90 -18.70
C THR A 368 -15.31 -0.35 -20.13
N PHE A 369 -16.47 0.13 -20.57
CA PHE A 369 -16.65 0.67 -21.92
C PHE A 369 -15.86 1.97 -22.13
N LEU A 370 -15.94 2.92 -21.20
CA LEU A 370 -15.25 4.21 -21.32
C LEU A 370 -13.73 4.10 -21.09
N ASN A 371 -13.29 3.30 -20.12
CA ASN A 371 -11.86 3.08 -19.85
C ASN A 371 -11.16 2.38 -21.02
N SER A 372 -11.75 1.35 -21.62
CA SER A 372 -11.18 0.66 -22.79
C SER A 372 -11.03 1.55 -24.02
N ARG A 373 -11.68 2.73 -24.04
CA ARG A 373 -11.68 3.71 -25.12
C ARG A 373 -10.98 5.03 -24.74
N ASN A 374 -10.37 5.09 -23.55
CA ASN A 374 -9.67 6.26 -23.01
C ASN A 374 -10.54 7.54 -22.90
N LEU A 375 -11.86 7.39 -22.65
CA LEU A 375 -12.82 8.49 -22.48
C LEU A 375 -13.00 8.84 -20.99
N VAL A 376 -11.90 9.27 -20.37
CA VAL A 376 -11.79 9.44 -18.91
C VAL A 376 -12.47 10.73 -18.40
N ASP A 377 -12.56 11.78 -19.24
CA ASP A 377 -13.31 13.02 -18.93
C ASP A 377 -14.82 12.79 -18.86
N GLU A 378 -15.36 12.01 -19.80
CA GLU A 378 -16.76 11.64 -19.85
C GLU A 378 -17.12 10.71 -18.68
N LEU A 379 -16.24 9.75 -18.35
CA LEU A 379 -16.42 8.88 -17.19
C LEU A 379 -16.42 9.68 -15.88
N LEU A 380 -15.46 10.59 -15.72
CA LEU A 380 -15.39 11.47 -14.54
C LEU A 380 -16.68 12.30 -14.39
N SER A 381 -17.16 12.89 -15.48
CA SER A 381 -18.39 13.70 -15.47
C SER A 381 -19.61 12.86 -15.10
N LEU A 382 -19.69 11.62 -15.58
CA LEU A 382 -20.79 10.70 -15.29
C LEU A 382 -20.77 10.22 -13.83
N GLU A 383 -19.61 9.83 -13.30
CA GLU A 383 -19.47 9.45 -11.88
C GLU A 383 -19.84 10.62 -10.95
N MET A 384 -19.48 11.86 -11.34
CA MET A 384 -19.88 13.08 -10.64
C MET A 384 -21.39 13.34 -10.71
N GLU A 385 -22.04 13.12 -11.86
CA GLU A 385 -23.50 13.24 -12.01
C GLU A 385 -24.25 12.18 -11.17
N MET A 386 -23.71 10.97 -11.06
CA MET A 386 -24.30 9.85 -10.32
C MET A 386 -24.05 9.92 -8.81
N GLY A 387 -23.22 10.86 -8.33
CA GLY A 387 -22.88 11.00 -6.91
C GLY A 387 -21.83 10.01 -6.40
N ASN A 388 -21.16 9.28 -7.29
CA ASN A 388 -20.09 8.33 -6.95
C ASN A 388 -18.75 9.08 -6.80
N PHE A 389 -18.67 9.92 -5.77
CA PHE A 389 -17.54 10.84 -5.59
C PHE A 389 -16.20 10.12 -5.33
N LEU A 390 -16.21 8.93 -4.72
CA LEU A 390 -14.99 8.15 -4.46
C LEU A 390 -14.32 7.67 -5.75
N GLU A 391 -15.09 7.13 -6.68
CA GLU A 391 -14.59 6.69 -7.97
C GLU A 391 -14.19 7.89 -8.84
N ALA A 392 -14.94 8.99 -8.78
CA ALA A 392 -14.55 10.25 -9.43
C ALA A 392 -13.21 10.79 -8.88
N ALA A 393 -12.98 10.73 -7.56
CA ALA A 393 -11.71 11.09 -6.95
C ALA A 393 -10.59 10.13 -7.41
N GLY A 394 -10.89 8.83 -7.50
CA GLY A 394 -10.00 7.83 -8.09
C GLY A 394 -9.58 8.19 -9.51
N ILE A 395 -10.52 8.64 -10.35
CA ILE A 395 -10.23 9.08 -11.72
C ILE A 395 -9.38 10.36 -11.75
N ALA A 396 -9.67 11.35 -10.89
CA ALA A 396 -8.86 12.56 -10.76
C ALA A 396 -7.42 12.25 -10.31
N LYS A 397 -7.27 11.32 -9.35
CA LYS A 397 -5.98 10.74 -8.97
C LYS A 397 -5.26 10.16 -10.19
N HIS A 398 -5.97 9.47 -11.08
CA HIS A 398 -5.41 8.85 -12.32
C HIS A 398 -4.94 9.89 -13.34
N LYS A 399 -5.67 11.01 -13.44
CA LYS A 399 -5.24 12.16 -14.25
C LYS A 399 -4.07 12.94 -13.67
N GLY A 400 -3.70 12.71 -12.42
CA GLY A 400 -2.68 13.47 -11.70
C GLY A 400 -3.12 14.88 -11.32
N ASP A 401 -4.42 15.20 -11.40
CA ASP A 401 -4.96 16.49 -11.00
C ASP A 401 -5.33 16.47 -9.50
N VAL A 402 -4.34 16.84 -8.69
CA VAL A 402 -4.44 16.80 -7.22
C VAL A 402 -5.49 17.78 -6.69
N LEU A 403 -5.65 18.95 -7.31
CA LEU A 403 -6.61 19.95 -6.83
C LEU A 403 -8.05 19.51 -7.14
N LEU A 404 -8.27 18.95 -8.33
CA LEU A 404 -9.56 18.35 -8.67
C LEU A 404 -9.92 17.18 -7.75
N GLU A 405 -8.95 16.32 -7.40
CA GLU A 405 -9.14 15.24 -6.43
C GLU A 405 -9.56 15.78 -5.05
N VAL A 406 -8.93 16.86 -4.56
CA VAL A 406 -9.31 17.53 -3.30
C VAL A 406 -10.76 18.05 -3.35
N ASP A 407 -11.14 18.70 -4.45
CA ASP A 407 -12.50 19.26 -4.62
C ASP A 407 -13.57 18.16 -4.68
N ILE A 408 -13.25 16.99 -5.24
CA ILE A 408 -14.16 15.84 -5.29
C ILE A 408 -14.25 15.16 -3.92
N LEU A 409 -13.13 14.99 -3.20
CA LEU A 409 -13.13 14.43 -1.84
C LEU A 409 -13.88 15.34 -0.86
N GLU A 410 -13.82 16.67 -1.04
CA GLU A 410 -14.63 17.62 -0.29
C GLU A 410 -16.13 17.40 -0.52
N LYS A 411 -16.55 17.09 -1.77
CA LYS A 411 -17.94 16.75 -2.09
C LYS A 411 -18.36 15.38 -1.57
N ALA A 412 -17.42 14.47 -1.36
CA ALA A 412 -17.63 13.14 -0.77
C ALA A 412 -17.72 13.17 0.77
N ASP A 413 -17.66 14.35 1.41
CA ASP A 413 -17.55 14.55 2.86
C ASP A 413 -16.28 13.90 3.50
N LEU A 414 -15.27 13.58 2.69
CA LEU A 414 -13.98 13.05 3.15
C LEU A 414 -12.97 14.18 3.41
N PHE A 415 -13.31 15.03 4.39
CA PHE A 415 -12.56 16.26 4.68
C PHE A 415 -11.12 16.01 5.16
N GLU A 416 -10.85 14.89 5.85
CA GLU A 416 -9.51 14.56 6.34
C GLU A 416 -8.54 14.26 5.19
N ASP A 417 -8.94 13.42 4.25
CA ASP A 417 -8.13 13.05 3.08
C ASP A 417 -7.95 14.23 2.14
N ALA A 418 -9.00 15.02 1.90
CA ALA A 418 -8.94 16.26 1.14
C ALA A 418 -7.92 17.24 1.75
N THR A 419 -7.93 17.39 3.09
CA THR A 419 -7.00 18.28 3.80
C THR A 419 -5.56 17.80 3.70
N ARG A 420 -5.30 16.51 3.95
CA ARG A 420 -3.96 15.92 3.87
C ARG A 420 -3.38 16.05 2.45
N LEU A 421 -4.20 15.81 1.43
CA LEU A 421 -3.79 15.92 0.05
C LEU A 421 -3.50 17.38 -0.36
N LEU A 422 -4.33 18.32 0.11
CA LEU A 422 -4.10 19.75 -0.10
C LEU A 422 -2.81 20.24 0.58
N LEU A 423 -2.54 19.80 1.82
CA LEU A 423 -1.28 20.11 2.50
C LEU A 423 -0.07 19.53 1.75
N LEU A 424 -0.16 18.28 1.27
CA LEU A 424 0.89 17.68 0.45
C LEU A 424 1.15 18.50 -0.82
N HIS A 425 0.11 18.96 -1.51
CA HIS A 425 0.25 19.86 -2.65
C HIS A 425 0.98 21.16 -2.27
N ILE A 426 0.62 21.75 -1.13
CA ILE A 426 1.25 22.98 -0.63
C ILE A 426 2.73 22.77 -0.31
N ILE A 427 3.08 21.64 0.33
CA ILE A 427 4.46 21.28 0.67
C ILE A 427 5.27 21.14 -0.61
N VAL A 428 4.77 20.40 -1.60
CA VAL A 428 5.46 20.19 -2.88
C VAL A 428 5.66 21.50 -3.64
N GLY A 429 4.62 22.35 -3.71
CA GLY A 429 4.72 23.67 -4.32
C GLY A 429 5.72 24.58 -3.60
N SER A 430 5.81 24.48 -2.27
CA SER A 430 6.71 25.29 -1.46
C SER A 430 8.16 24.82 -1.56
N LEU A 431 8.43 23.52 -1.37
CA LEU A 431 9.79 22.99 -1.30
C LEU A 431 10.38 22.75 -2.69
N TRP A 432 9.59 22.28 -3.66
CA TRP A 432 10.09 21.74 -4.93
C TRP A 432 9.65 22.51 -6.18
N SER A 433 9.15 23.73 -6.05
CA SER A 433 8.88 24.60 -7.21
C SER A 433 10.09 24.74 -8.15
N SER A 434 9.83 25.15 -9.39
CA SER A 434 10.87 25.33 -10.42
C SER A 434 12.06 26.16 -9.89
N ASN A 435 13.28 25.63 -10.06
CA ASN A 435 14.52 26.21 -9.54
C ASN A 435 14.62 26.27 -8.00
N SER A 436 13.90 25.44 -7.26
CA SER A 436 14.08 25.25 -5.82
C SER A 436 15.04 24.09 -5.52
N ARG A 437 15.76 24.17 -4.40
CA ARG A 437 16.63 23.08 -3.88
C ARG A 437 16.00 22.32 -2.71
N GLY A 438 14.71 22.52 -2.44
CA GLY A 438 14.03 21.97 -1.26
C GLY A 438 13.98 22.95 -0.09
N TRP A 439 14.90 23.91 -0.02
CA TRP A 439 14.92 24.93 1.03
C TRP A 439 15.54 26.25 0.52
N PRO A 440 15.07 27.43 0.99
CA PRO A 440 13.90 27.66 1.85
C PRO A 440 12.56 27.46 1.12
N PRO A 441 11.44 27.25 1.84
CA PRO A 441 10.12 27.14 1.23
C PRO A 441 9.79 28.40 0.42
N LYS A 442 9.43 28.24 -0.86
CA LYS A 442 9.12 29.35 -1.76
C LYS A 442 7.69 29.85 -1.58
N ARG A 443 7.53 31.15 -1.85
CA ARG A 443 6.24 31.83 -1.91
C ARG A 443 5.61 31.65 -3.30
N TYR A 444 4.30 31.46 -3.36
CA TYR A 444 3.52 31.47 -4.59
C TYR A 444 2.10 32.00 -4.32
N ALA A 445 1.42 32.50 -5.36
CA ALA A 445 0.25 33.36 -5.22
C ALA A 445 -0.95 32.67 -4.52
N GLU A 446 -1.22 31.41 -4.84
CA GLU A 446 -2.38 30.68 -4.29
C GLU A 446 -2.13 30.08 -2.90
N LYS A 447 -0.89 30.06 -2.41
CA LYS A 447 -0.49 29.36 -1.17
C LYS A 447 -1.33 29.76 0.04
N ALA A 448 -1.54 31.07 0.24
CA ALA A 448 -2.32 31.57 1.37
C ALA A 448 -3.80 31.14 1.29
N GLN A 449 -4.36 31.08 0.08
CA GLN A 449 -5.73 30.62 -0.15
C GLN A 449 -5.86 29.11 0.13
N PHE A 450 -4.89 28.31 -0.33
CA PHE A 450 -4.88 26.87 -0.04
C PHE A 450 -4.68 26.56 1.44
N LEU A 451 -3.81 27.30 2.15
CA LEU A 451 -3.65 27.16 3.60
C LEU A 451 -4.93 27.52 4.35
N ALA A 452 -5.65 28.56 3.93
CA ALA A 452 -6.95 28.91 4.51
C ALA A 452 -8.00 27.82 4.24
N LYS A 453 -8.05 27.30 3.00
CA LYS A 453 -8.94 26.18 2.63
C LYS A 453 -8.64 24.93 3.46
N ALA A 454 -7.38 24.56 3.66
CA ALA A 454 -6.99 23.43 4.50
C ALA A 454 -7.46 23.58 5.96
N LYS A 455 -7.34 24.79 6.52
CA LYS A 455 -7.85 25.09 7.88
C LYS A 455 -9.38 24.97 7.97
N GLU A 456 -10.12 25.44 6.96
CA GLU A 456 -11.59 25.34 6.93
C GLU A 456 -12.07 23.88 6.77
N LEU A 457 -11.41 23.08 5.94
CA LEU A 457 -11.72 21.65 5.80
C LEU A 457 -11.41 20.89 7.10
N ALA A 458 -10.28 21.17 7.75
CA ALA A 458 -9.89 20.51 8.99
C ALA A 458 -10.89 20.74 10.15
N LYS A 459 -11.53 21.93 10.21
CA LYS A 459 -12.59 22.23 11.20
C LYS A 459 -13.78 21.27 11.10
N LYS A 460 -14.06 20.73 9.91
CA LYS A 460 -15.17 19.80 9.68
C LYS A 460 -14.86 18.37 10.14
N VAL A 461 -13.60 18.05 10.44
CA VAL A 461 -13.16 16.71 10.89
C VAL A 461 -13.19 16.59 12.41
N SER A 462 -12.31 17.31 13.10
CA SER A 462 -12.22 17.33 14.56
C SER A 462 -11.38 18.51 15.05
N GLU A 463 -11.54 18.90 16.32
CA GLU A 463 -10.74 19.97 16.94
C GLU A 463 -9.24 19.59 16.98
N CYS A 464 -8.91 18.34 17.33
CA CYS A 464 -7.54 17.84 17.36
C CYS A 464 -6.87 17.91 15.97
N PHE A 465 -7.58 17.50 14.92
CA PHE A 465 -7.06 17.57 13.54
C PHE A 465 -6.94 19.02 13.06
N TYR A 466 -7.89 19.89 13.42
CA TYR A 466 -7.79 21.32 13.14
C TYR A 466 -6.54 21.95 13.79
N CYS A 467 -6.23 21.64 15.05
CA CYS A 467 -5.02 22.10 15.70
C CYS A 467 -3.76 21.59 14.99
N PHE A 468 -3.72 20.31 14.63
CA PHE A 468 -2.60 19.71 13.88
C PHE A 468 -2.35 20.45 12.56
N VAL A 469 -3.41 20.69 11.78
CA VAL A 469 -3.33 21.40 10.49
C VAL A 469 -2.97 22.86 10.67
N CYS A 470 -3.43 23.52 11.75
CA CYS A 470 -3.05 24.90 12.04
C CYS A 470 -1.55 25.04 12.28
N VAL A 471 -0.97 24.15 13.10
CA VAL A 471 0.47 24.15 13.38
C VAL A 471 1.28 23.90 12.10
N GLU A 472 0.84 22.96 11.25
CA GLU A 472 1.49 22.68 9.96
C GLU A 472 1.38 23.84 8.97
N ALA A 473 0.18 24.42 8.85
CA ALA A 473 -0.07 25.58 8.01
C ALA A 473 0.72 26.80 8.46
N ASP A 474 0.85 27.00 9.77
CA ASP A 474 1.65 28.08 10.33
C ASP A 474 3.12 27.83 10.03
N ALA A 475 3.64 26.60 10.20
CA ALA A 475 5.02 26.24 9.85
C ALA A 475 5.35 26.51 8.37
N LEU A 476 4.40 26.25 7.47
CA LEU A 476 4.54 26.48 6.03
C LEU A 476 4.24 27.92 5.59
N SER A 477 3.75 28.78 6.48
CA SER A 477 3.35 30.15 6.13
C SER A 477 4.53 31.02 5.65
N ASP A 478 4.24 31.96 4.76
CA ASP A 478 5.24 32.86 4.18
C ASP A 478 5.61 34.05 5.09
N VAL A 479 5.00 34.13 6.28
CA VAL A 479 5.20 35.23 7.23
C VAL A 479 6.57 35.12 7.87
N ASN A 480 7.33 36.22 7.91
CA ASN A 480 8.60 36.25 8.64
C ASN A 480 8.33 36.07 10.14
N LYS A 481 8.83 34.99 10.71
CA LYS A 481 8.63 34.65 12.13
C LYS A 481 9.82 35.10 12.97
N SER A 482 9.53 35.59 14.17
CA SER A 482 10.53 35.79 15.21
C SER A 482 11.06 34.45 15.74
N LEU A 483 12.22 34.44 16.42
CA LEU A 483 12.74 33.23 17.08
C LEU A 483 11.74 32.70 18.11
N SER A 484 11.04 33.59 18.82
CA SER A 484 10.00 33.21 19.77
C SER A 484 8.84 32.46 19.12
N SER A 485 8.37 32.94 17.96
CA SER A 485 7.30 32.31 17.18
C SER A 485 7.73 30.97 16.58
N LEU A 486 8.96 30.88 16.08
CA LEU A 486 9.53 29.63 15.59
C LEU A 486 9.70 28.60 16.71
N ASN A 487 10.15 29.02 17.89
CA ASN A 487 10.27 28.14 19.05
C ASN A 487 8.90 27.64 19.52
N CYS A 488 7.88 28.51 19.54
CA CYS A 488 6.51 28.08 19.80
C CYS A 488 6.04 27.05 18.76
N THR A 489 6.30 27.29 17.47
CA THR A 489 5.97 26.34 16.38
C THR A 489 6.65 24.98 16.60
N LEU A 490 7.93 24.99 17.00
CA LEU A 490 8.69 23.78 17.31
C LEU A 490 8.09 22.99 18.50
N LEU A 491 7.73 23.68 19.58
CA LEU A 491 7.14 23.08 20.77
C LEU A 491 5.73 22.54 20.52
N GLU A 492 4.90 23.28 19.78
CA GLU A 492 3.56 22.80 19.37
C GLU A 492 3.67 21.62 18.40
N GLY A 493 4.65 21.62 17.48
CA GLY A 493 4.95 20.47 16.62
C GLY A 493 5.22 19.19 17.42
N ARG A 494 6.03 19.29 18.48
CA ARG A 494 6.31 18.17 19.40
C ARG A 494 5.07 17.68 20.15
N LYS A 495 4.22 18.60 20.64
CA LYS A 495 2.97 18.23 21.32
C LYS A 495 2.03 17.47 20.38
N CYS A 496 1.99 17.86 19.11
CA CYS A 496 1.16 17.22 18.09
C CYS A 496 1.84 16.02 17.40
N ALA A 497 3.06 15.64 17.81
CA ALA A 497 3.89 14.62 17.15
C ALA A 497 4.05 14.82 15.62
N ASN A 498 4.10 16.07 15.17
CA ASN A 498 4.25 16.42 13.75
C ASN A 498 5.73 16.66 13.40
N LEU A 499 6.41 15.60 12.95
CA LEU A 499 7.84 15.67 12.62
C LEU A 499 8.16 16.64 11.47
N LEU A 500 7.24 16.87 10.54
CA LEU A 500 7.45 17.83 9.45
C LEU A 500 7.54 19.26 9.99
N VAL A 501 6.62 19.62 10.89
CA VAL A 501 6.66 20.91 11.60
C VAL A 501 7.94 21.08 12.36
N GLU A 502 8.34 20.05 13.12
CA GLU A 502 9.58 20.11 13.90
C GLU A 502 10.82 20.29 13.01
N LEU A 503 10.87 19.59 11.86
CA LEU A 503 11.94 19.72 10.87
C LEU A 503 11.98 21.13 10.27
N VAL A 504 10.83 21.67 9.85
CA VAL A 504 10.73 23.00 9.23
C VAL A 504 11.04 24.10 10.26
N ALA A 505 10.53 24.00 11.47
CA ALA A 505 10.75 24.98 12.54
C ALA A 505 12.21 24.99 12.98
N SER A 506 12.83 23.83 13.21
CA SER A 506 14.25 23.73 13.57
C SER A 506 15.17 24.25 12.46
N HIS A 507 14.89 23.94 11.18
CA HIS A 507 15.66 24.50 10.06
C HIS A 507 15.47 26.03 9.93
N SER A 508 14.27 26.54 10.18
CA SER A 508 14.03 27.99 10.18
C SER A 508 14.78 28.71 11.30
N ILE A 509 14.88 28.10 12.50
CA ILE A 509 15.69 28.63 13.61
C ILE A 509 17.18 28.65 13.21
N LEU A 510 17.66 27.60 12.55
CA LEU A 510 19.03 27.56 12.00
C LEU A 510 19.27 28.69 11.01
N ASP A 511 18.35 28.96 10.08
CA ASP A 511 18.48 30.04 9.10
C ASP A 511 18.56 31.42 9.77
N VAL A 512 17.73 31.69 10.78
CA VAL A 512 17.81 32.95 11.54
C VAL A 512 19.19 33.09 12.19
N HIS A 513 19.71 32.01 12.78
CA HIS A 513 21.07 31.99 13.32
C HIS A 513 22.15 32.23 12.25
N LEU A 514 22.07 31.56 11.10
CA LEU A 514 23.06 31.67 10.03
C LEU A 514 23.06 33.07 9.38
N GLN A 515 21.90 33.72 9.26
CA GLN A 515 21.75 35.07 8.70
C GLN A 515 22.14 36.19 9.68
N SER A 516 22.08 35.93 10.99
CA SER A 516 22.45 36.91 12.02
C SER A 516 23.94 37.29 11.99
N ARG A 517 24.34 38.38 12.66
CA ARG A 517 25.76 38.72 12.88
C ARG A 517 26.30 38.05 14.14
N ALA A 518 27.59 37.69 14.18
CA ALA A 518 28.22 37.08 15.36
C ALA A 518 28.15 37.99 16.61
N SER A 519 28.10 39.32 16.44
CA SER A 519 27.94 40.29 17.53
C SER A 519 26.57 40.24 18.23
N GLY A 520 25.56 39.63 17.60
CA GLY A 520 24.22 39.46 18.19
C GLY A 520 24.09 38.25 19.12
N TYR A 521 25.17 37.49 19.30
CA TYR A 521 25.18 36.33 20.17
C TYR A 521 25.50 36.73 21.61
N LYS A 522 24.77 36.15 22.56
CA LYS A 522 25.06 36.22 23.99
C LYS A 522 26.17 35.20 24.32
N ILE A 523 27.35 35.71 24.64
CA ILE A 523 28.57 34.92 24.92
C ILE A 523 28.91 34.91 26.42
N GLU A 524 28.31 35.80 27.20
CA GLU A 524 28.48 35.86 28.66
C GLU A 524 27.45 34.93 29.32
N LEU A 525 27.65 33.62 29.15
CA LEU A 525 26.82 32.58 29.74
C LEU A 525 27.65 31.70 30.67
N GLY A 526 27.02 31.28 31.78
CA GLY A 526 27.58 30.33 32.73
C GLY A 526 27.17 28.88 32.44
N PRO A 527 27.63 27.94 33.28
CA PRO A 527 27.19 26.54 33.25
C PRO A 527 25.68 26.43 33.47
N GLY A 528 25.04 25.45 32.82
CA GLY A 528 23.58 25.25 32.79
C GLY A 528 22.86 25.93 31.61
N SER A 529 23.53 26.82 30.88
CA SER A 529 22.97 27.43 29.64
C SER A 529 22.83 26.46 28.45
N GLU A 530 23.29 25.22 28.62
CA GLU A 530 23.21 24.14 27.63
C GLU A 530 21.92 23.33 27.74
N ASP A 531 21.20 23.46 28.85
CA ASP A 531 19.98 22.69 29.10
C ASP A 531 18.91 23.07 28.08
N GLU A 532 18.13 22.07 27.65
CA GLU A 532 17.07 22.28 26.66
C GLU A 532 16.06 23.34 27.10
N ASN A 533 15.68 23.35 28.39
CA ASN A 533 14.80 24.38 28.95
C ASN A 533 15.44 25.78 28.87
N SER A 534 16.72 25.91 29.20
CA SER A 534 17.44 27.18 29.08
C SER A 534 17.52 27.65 27.62
N CYS A 535 17.74 26.75 26.67
CA CYS A 535 17.77 27.09 25.25
C CYS A 535 16.39 27.56 24.77
N ASN A 536 15.32 26.88 25.21
CA ASN A 536 13.95 27.26 24.91
C ASN A 536 13.58 28.63 25.49
N ASP A 537 13.97 28.94 26.73
CA ASP A 537 13.74 30.25 27.35
C ASP A 537 14.47 31.38 26.61
N MET A 538 15.70 31.11 26.16
CA MET A 538 16.48 32.05 25.35
C MET A 538 15.82 32.30 23.99
N LEU A 539 15.39 31.25 23.29
CA LEU A 539 14.70 31.37 22.01
C LEU A 539 13.35 32.09 22.16
N ALA A 540 12.60 31.80 23.22
CA ALA A 540 11.34 32.47 23.56
C ALA A 540 11.52 33.98 23.81
N SER A 541 12.69 34.38 24.33
CA SER A 541 13.07 35.77 24.54
C SER A 541 13.83 36.41 23.35
N ASN A 542 13.83 35.76 22.18
CA ASN A 542 14.55 36.17 20.97
C ASN A 542 16.07 36.37 21.16
N GLN A 543 16.66 35.66 22.13
CA GLN A 543 18.10 35.66 22.38
C GLN A 543 18.77 34.52 21.61
N MET A 544 19.96 34.79 21.08
CA MET A 544 20.78 33.80 20.37
C MET A 544 22.06 33.52 21.15
N SER A 545 22.42 32.25 21.27
CA SER A 545 23.72 31.82 21.77
C SER A 545 24.29 30.68 20.93
N PRO A 546 25.58 30.34 21.09
CA PRO A 546 26.14 29.16 20.46
C PRO A 546 25.38 27.88 20.85
N GLN A 547 24.87 27.83 22.08
CA GLN A 547 24.07 26.72 22.61
C GLN A 547 22.71 26.62 21.90
N THR A 548 21.99 27.72 21.69
CA THR A 548 20.70 27.67 20.98
C THR A 548 20.86 27.28 19.50
N LEU A 549 21.97 27.69 18.86
CA LEU A 549 22.33 27.23 17.51
C LEU A 549 22.60 25.71 17.49
N PHE A 550 23.35 25.22 18.47
CA PHE A 550 23.63 23.79 18.58
C PHE A 550 22.38 22.97 18.91
N TYR A 551 21.50 23.51 19.74
CA TYR A 551 20.20 22.93 20.07
C TYR A 551 19.34 22.73 18.81
N ALA A 552 19.16 23.79 18.02
CA ALA A 552 18.41 23.72 16.77
C ALA A 552 19.05 22.76 15.76
N TRP A 553 20.40 22.76 15.67
CA TRP A 553 21.15 21.84 14.81
C TRP A 553 20.92 20.39 15.20
N ASN A 554 21.05 20.04 16.48
CA ASN A 554 20.89 18.67 16.95
C ASN A 554 19.45 18.18 16.78
N HIS A 555 18.44 19.03 17.00
CA HIS A 555 17.05 18.67 16.78
C HIS A 555 16.79 18.36 15.31
N TRP A 556 17.17 19.29 14.42
CA TRP A 556 17.04 19.11 12.97
C TRP A 556 17.78 17.87 12.46
N LYS A 557 19.05 17.73 12.84
CA LYS A 557 19.91 16.58 12.53
C LYS A 557 19.30 15.27 13.02
N SER A 558 18.79 15.23 14.24
CA SER A 558 18.24 14.01 14.84
C SER A 558 17.02 13.50 14.08
N ILE A 559 16.14 14.39 13.61
CA ILE A 559 14.96 13.98 12.82
C ILE A 559 15.44 13.33 11.52
N ILE A 560 16.36 13.97 10.79
CA ILE A 560 16.86 13.45 9.52
C ILE A 560 17.57 12.10 9.71
N ILE A 561 18.42 11.96 10.74
CA ILE A 561 19.11 10.68 11.01
C ILE A 561 18.11 9.57 11.29
N LYS A 562 17.05 9.84 12.09
CA LYS A 562 16.02 8.84 12.39
C LYS A 562 15.29 8.37 11.13
N VAL A 563 14.99 9.28 10.20
CA VAL A 563 14.40 8.89 8.92
C VAL A 563 15.41 8.12 8.07
N LEU A 564 16.66 8.58 7.96
CA LEU A 564 17.70 7.87 7.22
C LEU A 564 17.94 6.45 7.75
N SER A 565 17.98 6.26 9.07
CA SER A 565 18.11 4.92 9.68
C SER A 565 16.92 4.02 9.33
N HIS A 566 15.71 4.58 9.29
CA HIS A 566 14.51 3.84 8.87
C HIS A 566 14.61 3.42 7.40
N LEU A 567 15.09 4.30 6.52
CA LEU A 567 15.27 4.00 5.09
C LEU A 567 16.39 2.97 4.83
N CYS A 568 17.32 2.76 5.77
CA CYS A 568 18.43 1.82 5.65
C CYS A 568 18.17 0.44 6.28
N HIS A 569 17.29 0.34 7.28
CA HIS A 569 17.06 -0.89 8.05
C HIS A 569 15.55 -1.22 8.10
N THR A 570 15.12 -2.17 7.25
CA THR A 570 13.73 -2.67 7.25
C THR A 570 13.44 -3.69 8.36
N ASP A 571 14.48 -4.18 9.07
CA ASP A 571 14.39 -5.41 9.87
C ASP A 571 14.65 -5.23 11.38
N ASP A 572 14.77 -4.00 11.90
CA ASP A 572 15.07 -3.77 13.33
C ASP A 572 13.77 -3.73 14.19
N PRO A 573 13.52 -4.70 15.09
CA PRO A 573 12.26 -4.82 15.80
C PRO A 573 11.93 -3.65 16.76
N GLU A 574 12.94 -2.89 17.19
CA GLU A 574 12.77 -1.79 18.16
C GLU A 574 12.24 -0.49 17.53
N LEU A 575 12.35 -0.31 16.20
CA LEU A 575 11.90 0.89 15.48
C LEU A 575 10.44 0.82 14.98
N ASN A 576 9.79 -0.34 15.11
CA ASN A 576 8.49 -0.62 14.47
C ASN A 576 7.32 0.25 14.97
N GLY A 577 7.42 0.90 16.14
CA GLY A 577 6.36 1.79 16.64
C GLY A 577 6.29 3.17 15.95
N TYR A 578 7.41 3.66 15.39
CA TYR A 578 7.51 4.98 14.76
C TYR A 578 7.81 4.95 13.25
N ALA A 579 7.97 3.76 12.68
CA ALA A 579 8.21 3.54 11.25
C ALA A 579 7.20 4.29 10.36
N VAL A 580 5.91 4.20 10.68
CA VAL A 580 4.83 4.87 9.94
C VAL A 580 5.00 6.39 9.94
N VAL A 581 5.48 6.98 11.04
CA VAL A 581 5.67 8.43 11.18
C VAL A 581 6.87 8.91 10.37
N TYR A 582 7.96 8.14 10.33
CA TYR A 582 9.13 8.47 9.52
C TYR A 582 8.84 8.32 8.03
N GLU A 583 8.09 7.29 7.64
CA GLU A 583 7.63 7.08 6.28
C GLU A 583 6.68 8.19 5.82
N ASP A 584 5.76 8.64 6.67
CA ASP A 584 4.87 9.77 6.40
C ASP A 584 5.67 11.08 6.20
N LEU A 585 6.63 11.36 7.07
CA LEU A 585 7.53 12.51 6.90
C LEU A 585 8.32 12.42 5.59
N PHE A 586 8.87 11.26 5.28
CA PHE A 586 9.61 10.99 4.04
C PHE A 586 8.73 11.27 2.82
N ALA A 587 7.53 10.68 2.77
CA ALA A 587 6.62 10.85 1.65
C ALA A 587 6.17 12.32 1.50
N LYS A 588 5.82 12.98 2.61
CA LYS A 588 5.41 14.39 2.61
C LYS A 588 6.53 15.32 2.15
N TYR A 589 7.73 15.17 2.71
CA TYR A 589 8.85 16.05 2.43
C TYR A 589 9.26 15.98 0.95
N PHE A 590 9.28 14.80 0.35
CA PHE A 590 9.68 14.61 -1.06
C PHE A 590 8.54 14.69 -2.08
N GLY A 591 7.28 14.78 -1.62
CA GLY A 591 6.13 14.88 -2.51
C GLY A 591 5.75 13.56 -3.15
N LEU A 592 5.71 12.50 -2.37
CA LEU A 592 5.46 11.13 -2.80
C LEU A 592 4.09 10.66 -2.30
N ARG A 593 3.41 9.86 -3.13
CA ARG A 593 2.18 9.14 -2.74
C ARG A 593 2.38 7.66 -3.02
N LYS A 594 2.03 6.78 -2.08
CA LYS A 594 2.08 5.33 -2.31
C LYS A 594 1.10 4.96 -3.43
N ASP A 595 1.57 4.20 -4.40
CA ASP A 595 0.71 3.57 -5.40
C ASP A 595 0.07 2.35 -4.75
N GLY A 596 -1.24 2.16 -4.91
CA GLY A 596 -1.99 1.10 -4.22
C GLY A 596 -1.55 -0.32 -4.63
N GLU A 597 -0.82 -0.43 -5.74
CA GLU A 597 -0.33 -1.68 -6.34
C GLU A 597 1.22 -1.68 -6.39
N GLY A 598 1.83 -2.26 -5.36
CA GLY A 598 3.27 -2.55 -5.27
C GLY A 598 4.11 -1.54 -4.50
N ASP A 599 5.41 -1.82 -4.40
CA ASP A 599 6.41 -1.00 -3.69
C ASP A 599 6.88 0.19 -4.55
N ARG A 600 5.93 1.03 -4.98
CA ARG A 600 6.14 2.18 -5.88
C ARG A 600 5.48 3.44 -5.36
N TYR A 601 6.07 4.58 -5.70
CA TYR A 601 5.59 5.92 -5.36
C TYR A 601 5.24 6.73 -6.60
N VAL A 602 4.11 7.44 -6.54
CA VAL A 602 3.77 8.53 -7.47
C VAL A 602 4.52 9.78 -7.02
N VAL A 603 5.37 10.30 -7.90
CA VAL A 603 6.14 11.52 -7.70
C VAL A 603 5.33 12.72 -8.18
N LEU A 604 4.94 13.61 -7.26
CA LEU A 604 4.07 14.76 -7.58
C LEU A 604 4.79 15.87 -8.37
N ASN A 605 6.11 15.89 -8.36
CA ASN A 605 6.89 16.87 -9.10
C ASN A 605 8.18 16.27 -9.67
N MET A 606 8.16 15.97 -10.97
CA MET A 606 9.27 15.37 -11.72
C MET A 606 10.51 16.27 -11.78
N ASN A 607 10.33 17.57 -11.62
CA ASN A 607 11.39 18.58 -11.71
C ASN A 607 12.05 18.86 -10.36
N ALA A 608 11.65 18.16 -9.30
CA ALA A 608 12.24 18.32 -7.97
C ALA A 608 13.75 18.03 -8.01
N SER A 609 14.55 18.82 -7.27
CA SER A 609 16.01 18.74 -7.33
C SER A 609 16.59 17.53 -6.58
N TRP A 610 15.81 16.92 -5.68
CA TRP A 610 16.22 15.71 -4.94
C TRP A 610 16.28 14.47 -5.84
N LEU A 611 15.55 14.45 -6.95
CA LEU A 611 15.64 13.39 -7.96
C LEU A 611 17.00 13.48 -8.66
N SER A 612 17.83 12.47 -8.43
CA SER A 612 19.10 12.32 -9.15
C SER A 612 18.86 12.08 -10.65
N ASN A 613 19.87 12.27 -11.48
CA ASN A 613 19.75 11.95 -12.92
C ASN A 613 19.40 10.47 -13.14
N ALA A 614 19.93 9.57 -12.31
CA ALA A 614 19.57 8.16 -12.34
C ALA A 614 18.10 7.95 -11.96
N GLY A 615 17.63 8.61 -10.90
CA GLY A 615 16.22 8.58 -10.49
C GLY A 615 15.26 9.10 -11.57
N ARG A 616 15.61 10.19 -12.26
CA ARG A 616 14.81 10.71 -13.39
C ARG A 616 14.74 9.74 -14.56
N ASN A 617 15.83 9.04 -14.85
CA ASN A 617 15.88 8.06 -15.93
C ASN A 617 15.08 6.78 -15.62
N SER A 618 14.88 6.48 -14.33
CA SER A 618 14.07 5.35 -13.86
C SER A 618 12.58 5.66 -13.70
N LEU A 619 12.14 6.90 -13.93
CA LEU A 619 10.72 7.27 -13.84
C LEU A 619 9.92 6.58 -14.95
N GLN A 620 8.88 5.85 -14.54
CA GLN A 620 7.89 5.30 -15.45
C GLN A 620 6.73 6.28 -15.60
N GLN A 621 6.43 6.66 -16.84
CA GLN A 621 5.31 7.57 -17.12
C GLN A 621 4.06 6.75 -17.40
N ASP A 622 3.01 6.97 -16.61
CA ASP A 622 1.68 6.41 -16.78
C ASP A 622 0.68 7.56 -16.96
N GLY A 623 0.41 7.92 -18.22
CA GLY A 623 -0.32 9.14 -18.56
C GLY A 623 0.38 10.40 -18.01
N ASN A 624 -0.28 11.07 -17.07
CA ASN A 624 0.23 12.25 -16.36
C ASN A 624 0.95 11.92 -15.05
N ARG A 625 0.93 10.65 -14.61
CA ARG A 625 1.62 10.20 -13.39
C ARG A 625 3.05 9.81 -13.71
N CYS A 626 3.92 10.04 -12.74
CA CYS A 626 5.29 9.56 -12.76
C CYS A 626 5.53 8.63 -11.58
N LEU A 627 5.81 7.37 -11.88
CA LEU A 627 6.02 6.31 -10.91
C LEU A 627 7.53 6.06 -10.74
N LEU A 628 7.96 5.86 -9.50
CA LEU A 628 9.32 5.49 -9.14
C LEU A 628 9.28 4.37 -8.11
N GLY A 629 10.16 3.37 -8.21
CA GLY A 629 10.24 2.32 -7.20
C GLY A 629 10.68 2.86 -5.84
N ALA A 630 10.23 2.21 -4.76
CA ALA A 630 10.55 2.64 -3.40
C ALA A 630 12.06 2.63 -3.13
N SER A 631 12.78 1.62 -3.62
CA SER A 631 14.24 1.52 -3.47
C SER A 631 14.98 2.68 -4.16
N GLU A 632 14.58 3.08 -5.37
CA GLU A 632 15.16 4.25 -6.05
C GLU A 632 14.79 5.57 -5.35
N CYS A 633 13.57 5.68 -4.82
CA CYS A 633 13.15 6.84 -4.01
C CYS A 633 14.01 6.98 -2.76
N HIS A 634 14.18 5.88 -2.00
CA HIS A 634 15.00 5.84 -0.79
C HIS A 634 16.45 6.20 -1.10
N SER A 635 17.02 5.66 -2.18
CA SER A 635 18.39 5.98 -2.59
C SER A 635 18.57 7.47 -2.96
N CYS A 636 17.65 8.06 -3.73
CA CYS A 636 17.70 9.48 -4.09
C CYS A 636 17.56 10.39 -2.87
N ALA A 637 16.62 10.07 -1.98
CA ALA A 637 16.40 10.83 -0.74
C ALA A 637 17.57 10.73 0.24
N GLN A 638 18.15 9.54 0.40
CA GLN A 638 19.37 9.34 1.18
C GLN A 638 20.49 10.23 0.65
N CYS A 639 20.74 10.22 -0.66
CA CYS A 639 21.73 11.09 -1.29
C CYS A 639 21.45 12.58 -1.04
N PHE A 640 20.19 13.00 -1.14
CA PHE A 640 19.79 14.39 -0.92
C PHE A 640 20.03 14.82 0.54
N TRP A 641 19.47 14.10 1.51
CA TRP A 641 19.57 14.47 2.92
C TRP A 641 21.00 14.35 3.47
N MET A 642 21.81 13.39 3.00
CA MET A 642 23.23 13.35 3.36
C MET A 642 23.98 14.59 2.85
N ASN A 643 23.68 15.06 1.63
CA ASN A 643 24.27 16.28 1.10
C ASN A 643 23.79 17.54 1.85
N GLU A 644 22.51 17.61 2.22
CA GLU A 644 21.97 18.72 3.01
C GLU A 644 22.55 18.75 4.43
N LEU A 645 22.61 17.61 5.13
CA LEU A 645 23.27 17.50 6.44
C LEU A 645 24.71 18.04 6.38
N SER A 646 25.47 17.64 5.36
CA SER A 646 26.82 18.15 5.14
C SER A 646 26.85 19.66 4.88
N SER A 647 26.01 20.16 3.96
CA SER A 647 25.97 21.57 3.56
C SER A 647 25.59 22.51 4.72
N VAL A 648 24.50 22.18 5.42
CA VAL A 648 24.04 22.94 6.59
C VAL A 648 25.05 22.82 7.71
N GLY A 649 25.60 21.63 7.97
CA GLY A 649 26.64 21.40 8.97
C GLY A 649 27.89 22.25 8.75
N PHE A 650 28.38 22.36 7.51
CA PHE A 650 29.48 23.26 7.17
C PHE A 650 29.13 24.74 7.39
N SER A 651 27.89 25.13 7.15
CA SER A 651 27.42 26.51 7.38
C SER A 651 27.37 26.84 8.87
N VAL A 652 26.88 25.91 9.70
CA VAL A 652 26.89 26.01 11.16
C VAL A 652 28.32 26.08 11.69
N LEU A 653 29.24 25.23 11.21
CA LEU A 653 30.65 25.27 11.60
C LEU A 653 31.31 26.63 11.30
N LYS A 654 31.10 27.19 10.11
CA LYS A 654 31.62 28.52 9.74
C LYS A 654 31.06 29.62 10.65
N LYS A 655 29.77 29.53 10.99
CA LYS A 655 29.13 30.49 11.90
C LYS A 655 29.75 30.42 13.29
N LEU A 656 29.93 29.22 13.85
CA LEU A 656 30.57 29.01 15.15
C LEU A 656 32.05 29.42 15.16
N GLU A 657 32.78 29.15 14.08
CA GLU A 657 34.16 29.63 13.89
C GLU A 657 34.26 31.15 14.03
N SER A 658 33.34 31.89 13.41
CA SER A 658 33.30 33.36 13.53
C SER A 658 33.10 33.85 14.97
N ILE A 659 32.41 33.06 15.81
CA ILE A 659 32.18 33.38 17.23
C ILE A 659 33.42 33.07 18.06
N VAL A 660 34.10 31.94 17.82
CA VAL A 660 35.33 31.55 18.53
C VAL A 660 36.53 32.47 18.23
N GLN A 661 36.48 33.18 17.11
CA GLN A 661 37.50 34.18 16.77
C GLN A 661 37.36 35.50 17.54
N ILE A 662 36.25 35.72 18.27
CA ILE A 662 36.06 36.91 19.12
C ILE A 662 37.10 36.94 20.25
N SER A 663 37.56 38.15 20.61
CA SER A 663 38.56 38.34 21.67
C SER A 663 38.00 37.88 23.04
N PRO A 664 38.69 37.00 23.77
CA PRO A 664 38.16 36.37 24.97
C PRO A 664 38.17 37.32 26.18
N LYS A 665 37.00 37.67 26.70
CA LYS A 665 36.82 38.34 28.01
C LYS A 665 36.60 37.31 29.13
N PRO A 666 36.98 37.57 30.39
CA PRO A 666 36.78 36.63 31.51
C PRO A 666 35.38 36.01 31.57
N ALA A 667 34.33 36.84 31.48
CA ALA A 667 32.93 36.41 31.50
C ALA A 667 32.49 35.54 30.29
N SER A 668 33.28 35.50 29.21
CA SER A 668 32.97 34.78 27.97
C SER A 668 33.73 33.46 27.79
N TRP A 669 34.75 33.20 28.62
CA TRP A 669 35.65 32.07 28.38
C TRP A 669 34.95 30.71 28.42
N TYR A 670 34.06 30.50 29.38
CA TYR A 670 33.29 29.25 29.47
C TYR A 670 32.52 28.98 28.17
N THR A 671 31.76 29.97 27.68
CA THR A 671 30.98 29.85 26.45
C THR A 671 31.87 29.65 25.23
N LEU A 672 33.02 30.31 25.16
CA LEU A 672 33.97 30.12 24.06
C LEU A 672 34.59 28.71 24.07
N VAL A 673 34.96 28.19 25.25
CA VAL A 673 35.44 26.80 25.38
C VAL A 673 34.33 25.83 24.95
N ARG A 674 33.09 26.05 25.39
CA ARG A 674 31.97 25.18 24.99
C ARG A 674 31.69 25.26 23.50
N THR A 675 31.77 26.44 22.91
CA THR A 675 31.63 26.64 21.46
C THR A 675 32.70 25.85 20.69
N VAL A 676 33.94 25.80 21.18
CA VAL A 676 35.00 24.97 20.60
C VAL A 676 34.66 23.48 20.65
N LEU A 677 34.09 23.00 21.76
CA LEU A 677 33.61 21.62 21.87
C LEU A 677 32.47 21.33 20.90
N ILE A 678 31.49 22.25 20.78
CA ILE A 678 30.39 22.13 19.81
C ILE A 678 30.94 22.03 18.37
N ILE A 679 31.90 22.88 17.99
CA ILE A 679 32.55 22.80 16.68
C ILE A 679 33.20 21.42 16.48
N HIS A 680 33.89 20.89 17.50
CA HIS A 680 34.50 19.57 17.43
C HIS A 680 33.47 18.45 17.26
N GLU A 681 32.36 18.49 18.00
CA GLU A 681 31.26 17.52 17.92
C GLU A 681 30.63 17.49 16.52
N ILE A 682 30.30 18.67 15.97
CA ILE A 682 29.73 18.77 14.62
C ILE A 682 30.75 18.34 13.56
N ALA A 683 32.02 18.75 13.70
CA ALA A 683 33.07 18.35 12.77
C ALA A 683 33.33 16.84 12.78
N LYS A 684 33.26 16.18 13.94
CA LYS A 684 33.35 14.72 14.07
C LYS A 684 32.18 14.01 13.39
N PHE A 685 30.96 14.49 13.62
CA PHE A 685 29.78 13.96 12.93
C PHE A 685 29.94 14.03 11.40
N LEU A 686 30.43 15.15 10.87
CA LEU A 686 30.67 15.31 9.42
C LEU A 686 31.90 14.55 8.89
N GLU A 687 32.78 14.06 9.77
CA GLU A 687 33.95 13.22 9.41
C GLU A 687 33.54 11.76 9.17
N GLU A 688 32.38 11.32 9.66
CA GLU A 688 31.90 9.96 9.46
C GLU A 688 31.79 9.62 7.96
N PRO A 689 32.18 8.40 7.55
CA PRO A 689 32.34 8.03 6.15
C PRO A 689 31.06 8.25 5.32
N GLN A 690 29.90 8.07 5.96
CA GLN A 690 28.57 8.28 5.37
C GLN A 690 28.26 9.73 5.00
N PHE A 691 28.88 10.71 5.66
CA PHE A 691 28.71 12.15 5.36
C PHE A 691 29.94 12.76 4.68
N SER A 692 31.04 12.01 4.61
CA SER A 692 32.33 12.50 4.13
C SER A 692 32.36 12.67 2.60
N MET A 693 32.33 13.92 2.15
CA MET A 693 32.60 14.25 0.74
C MET A 693 34.13 14.36 0.51
N PRO A 694 34.69 13.88 -0.62
CA PRO A 694 36.15 13.92 -0.87
C PRO A 694 36.79 15.31 -0.80
N LYS A 695 36.04 16.37 -1.14
CA LYS A 695 36.46 17.78 -1.02
C LYS A 695 36.19 18.40 0.36
N GLY A 696 35.38 17.75 1.20
CA GLY A 696 35.00 18.19 2.54
C GLY A 696 36.05 17.87 3.62
N SER A 697 36.76 16.75 3.48
CA SER A 697 37.80 16.31 4.42
C SER A 697 38.90 17.35 4.64
N MET A 698 39.34 18.04 3.58
CA MET A 698 40.37 19.09 3.66
C MET A 698 39.86 20.34 4.40
N LYS A 699 38.57 20.65 4.30
CA LYS A 699 37.93 21.76 5.04
C LYS A 699 37.72 21.42 6.51
N LEU A 700 37.28 20.20 6.83
CA LEU A 700 37.12 19.74 8.22
C LEU A 700 38.42 19.79 9.03
N ARG A 701 39.55 19.47 8.38
CA ARG A 701 40.88 19.58 9.00
C ARG A 701 41.17 20.98 9.56
N SER A 702 40.71 22.04 8.91
CA SER A 702 40.92 23.41 9.39
C SER A 702 40.18 23.67 10.70
N PHE A 703 38.96 23.13 10.87
CA PHE A 703 38.20 23.23 12.12
C PHE A 703 38.86 22.42 13.24
N PHE A 704 39.36 21.21 12.98
CA PHE A 704 40.08 20.42 13.99
C PHE A 704 41.34 21.14 14.49
N VAL A 705 42.10 21.78 13.58
CA VAL A 705 43.28 22.59 13.95
C VAL A 705 42.88 23.82 14.79
N LEU A 706 41.81 24.51 14.40
CA LEU A 706 41.26 25.64 15.15
C LEU A 706 40.83 25.21 16.56
N CYS A 707 40.06 24.13 16.68
CA CYS A 707 39.60 23.60 17.95
C CYS A 707 40.75 23.21 18.86
N GLY A 708 41.73 22.46 18.33
CA GLY A 708 42.95 22.10 19.06
C GLY A 708 43.66 23.33 19.62
N ARG A 709 43.95 24.33 18.79
CA ARG A 709 44.65 25.54 19.23
C ARG A 709 43.84 26.33 20.27
N ARG A 710 42.57 26.59 20.01
CA ARG A 710 41.73 27.46 20.85
C ARG A 710 41.31 26.80 22.16
N PHE A 711 41.10 25.48 22.17
CA PHE A 711 40.79 24.75 23.40
C PHE A 711 41.90 24.88 24.43
N PHE A 712 43.15 24.56 24.07
CA PHE A 712 44.29 24.69 24.99
C PHE A 712 44.61 26.15 25.34
N GLU A 713 44.34 27.11 24.46
CA GLU A 713 44.47 28.54 24.79
C GLU A 713 43.46 28.95 25.87
N LEU A 714 42.18 28.65 25.66
CA LEU A 714 41.08 29.11 26.50
C LEU A 714 41.00 28.37 27.85
N VAL A 715 41.19 27.04 27.87
CA VAL A 715 41.14 26.25 29.12
C VAL A 715 42.21 26.72 30.11
N PHE A 716 43.41 27.03 29.63
CA PHE A 716 44.49 27.53 30.48
C PHE A 716 44.33 29.01 30.87
N LEU A 717 43.54 29.79 30.13
CA LEU A 717 43.09 31.12 30.56
C LEU A 717 42.07 31.03 31.70
N VAL A 718 41.05 30.16 31.58
CA VAL A 718 40.08 29.89 32.66
C VAL A 718 40.77 29.33 33.91
N TRP A 719 41.82 28.51 33.71
CA TRP A 719 42.63 27.99 34.81
C TRP A 719 43.33 29.08 35.64
N ARG A 720 43.54 30.27 35.08
CA ARG A 720 44.29 31.35 35.73
C ARG A 720 43.43 32.19 36.69
N ASP A 721 42.17 32.44 36.37
CA ASP A 721 41.34 33.46 37.03
C ASP A 721 40.56 32.94 38.24
N GLY A 722 40.74 31.66 38.62
CA GLY A 722 40.09 31.09 39.80
C GLY A 722 38.61 30.72 39.60
N THR A 723 37.99 31.07 38.47
CA THR A 723 36.63 30.66 38.05
C THR A 723 36.60 29.20 37.56
N LYS A 724 37.21 28.29 38.31
CA LYS A 724 37.57 26.92 37.90
C LYS A 724 36.42 25.92 38.04
N GLY A 725 35.46 26.21 38.92
CA GLY A 725 34.29 25.35 39.15
C GLY A 725 33.43 25.09 37.91
N SER A 726 33.50 25.95 36.88
CA SER A 726 32.78 25.77 35.61
C SER A 726 33.50 24.88 34.58
N LEU A 727 34.79 24.57 34.75
CA LEU A 727 35.56 23.72 33.82
C LEU A 727 35.34 22.23 34.03
N SER A 728 34.95 21.81 35.23
CA SER A 728 34.75 20.39 35.56
C SER A 728 33.72 19.75 34.63
N HIS A 729 32.57 20.41 34.45
CA HIS A 729 31.51 19.98 33.52
C HIS A 729 31.98 19.94 32.06
N VAL A 730 32.89 20.83 31.66
CA VAL A 730 33.41 20.89 30.29
C VAL A 730 34.36 19.72 30.00
N LEU A 731 35.22 19.40 30.97
CA LEU A 731 36.18 18.29 30.84
C LEU A 731 35.52 16.91 30.90
N ASP A 732 34.27 16.82 31.38
CA ASP A 732 33.46 15.60 31.37
C ASP A 732 32.87 15.27 30.00
N SER A 733 32.79 16.26 29.11
CA SER A 733 32.20 16.04 27.80
C SER A 733 33.06 15.05 27.00
N PRO A 734 32.46 14.03 26.37
CA PRO A 734 33.15 13.15 25.43
C PRO A 734 33.91 13.92 24.33
N ALA A 735 33.40 15.10 23.95
CA ALA A 735 34.05 15.97 22.97
C ALA A 735 35.37 16.55 23.48
N ALA A 736 35.47 16.90 24.77
CA ALA A 736 36.70 17.40 25.36
C ALA A 736 37.77 16.29 25.38
N TYR A 737 37.37 15.08 25.78
CA TYR A 737 38.26 13.90 25.75
C TYR A 737 38.71 13.56 24.32
N GLY A 738 37.78 13.56 23.36
CA GLY A 738 38.07 13.35 21.94
C GLY A 738 39.05 14.39 21.38
N LEU A 739 38.88 15.66 21.74
CA LEU A 739 39.77 16.74 21.32
C LEU A 739 41.17 16.59 21.92
N ILE A 740 41.29 16.20 23.20
CA ILE A 740 42.57 15.86 23.82
C ILE A 740 43.24 14.71 23.06
N ALA A 741 42.51 13.64 22.77
CA ALA A 741 43.04 12.49 22.04
C ALA A 741 43.53 12.87 20.63
N ASP A 742 42.74 13.62 19.87
CA ASP A 742 43.05 14.04 18.50
C ASP A 742 44.24 15.00 18.43
N SER A 743 44.37 15.88 19.43
CA SER A 743 45.45 16.85 19.50
C SER A 743 46.85 16.23 19.63
N LEU A 744 46.96 14.98 20.12
CA LEU A 744 48.24 14.28 20.24
C LEU A 744 48.95 14.12 18.90
N SER A 745 48.19 13.81 17.85
CA SER A 745 48.74 13.58 16.50
C SER A 745 49.19 14.87 15.81
N ALA A 746 48.59 16.01 16.18
CA ALA A 746 48.86 17.31 15.59
C ALA A 746 50.09 18.01 16.20
N ASN A 747 50.54 17.60 17.39
CA ASN A 747 51.61 18.24 18.15
C ASN A 747 52.86 17.34 18.29
N LEU A 748 53.29 16.77 17.16
CA LEU A 748 54.49 15.94 17.08
C LEU A 748 55.71 16.76 16.63
N ARG A 749 56.88 16.46 17.20
CA ARG A 749 58.15 17.05 16.82
C ARG A 749 58.54 16.63 15.40
N PRO A 750 58.98 17.55 14.53
CA PRO A 750 59.37 17.22 13.15
C PRO A 750 60.50 16.18 13.06
N ALA A 751 61.45 16.21 13.99
CA ALA A 751 62.68 15.42 13.92
C ALA A 751 62.49 13.93 14.24
N ASN A 752 61.60 13.58 15.16
CA ASN A 752 61.46 12.20 15.67
C ASN A 752 60.01 11.72 15.81
N LYS A 753 59.04 12.52 15.34
CA LYS A 753 57.59 12.26 15.45
C LYS A 753 57.13 11.95 16.88
N LYS A 754 57.87 12.39 17.91
CA LYS A 754 57.47 12.28 19.32
C LYS A 754 56.69 13.49 19.76
N LEU A 755 55.84 13.36 20.77
CA LEU A 755 55.07 14.48 21.33
C LEU A 755 55.99 15.62 21.80
N THR A 756 55.56 16.87 21.63
CA THR A 756 56.25 18.03 22.21
C THR A 756 56.08 18.04 23.73
N TYR A 757 57.08 18.55 24.45
CA TYR A 757 57.02 18.60 25.92
C TYR A 757 55.98 19.61 26.43
N GLY A 758 55.74 20.69 25.68
CA GLY A 758 54.69 21.66 25.97
C GLY A 758 53.29 21.06 25.91
N HIS A 759 53.00 20.34 24.83
CA HIS A 759 51.72 19.65 24.68
C HIS A 759 51.57 18.48 25.66
N LEU A 760 52.64 17.70 25.90
CA LEU A 760 52.67 16.64 26.90
C LEU A 760 52.27 17.17 28.29
N GLY A 761 52.87 18.27 28.76
CA GLY A 761 52.54 18.86 30.05
C GLY A 761 51.07 19.31 30.13
N ARG A 762 50.57 19.99 29.09
CA ARG A 762 49.16 20.43 29.03
C ARG A 762 48.20 19.26 29.06
N THR A 763 48.45 18.22 28.27
CA THR A 763 47.61 17.02 28.22
C THR A 763 47.64 16.26 29.55
N THR A 764 48.81 16.09 30.16
CA THR A 764 48.93 15.48 31.50
C THR A 764 48.09 16.23 32.53
N MET A 765 48.15 17.57 32.56
CA MET A 765 47.32 18.35 33.47
C MET A 765 45.82 18.09 33.27
N LEU A 766 45.33 18.10 32.02
CA LEU A 766 43.92 17.87 31.74
C LEU A 766 43.46 16.46 32.12
N LEU A 767 44.26 15.43 31.80
CA LEU A 767 43.96 14.04 32.14
C LEU A 767 43.95 13.80 33.67
N LEU A 768 44.87 14.42 34.41
CA LEU A 768 44.87 14.40 35.88
C LEU A 768 43.60 15.04 36.44
N HIS A 769 43.17 16.19 35.90
CA HIS A 769 41.97 16.86 36.38
C HIS A 769 40.67 16.13 36.04
N ALA A 770 40.57 15.54 34.85
CA ALA A 770 39.42 14.74 34.43
C ALA A 770 39.37 13.35 35.11
N ALA A 771 40.50 12.82 35.57
CA ALA A 771 40.67 11.43 36.01
C ALA A 771 40.22 10.42 34.94
N GLN A 772 40.52 10.71 33.67
CA GLN A 772 40.14 9.89 32.53
C GLN A 772 41.37 9.49 31.72
N LEU A 773 41.51 8.20 31.45
CA LEU A 773 42.49 7.63 30.52
C LEU A 773 41.99 6.24 30.12
N ASP A 774 41.66 6.02 28.85
CA ASP A 774 41.29 4.71 28.31
C ASP A 774 42.50 3.99 27.67
N GLU A 775 42.31 2.70 27.34
CA GLU A 775 43.38 1.90 26.72
C GLU A 775 43.75 2.39 25.31
N ALA A 776 42.80 2.96 24.58
CA ALA A 776 43.03 3.48 23.23
C ALA A 776 43.94 4.71 23.28
N LEU A 777 43.67 5.66 24.17
CA LEU A 777 44.50 6.85 24.37
C LEU A 777 45.84 6.51 24.99
N LEU A 778 45.88 5.59 25.96
CA LEU A 778 47.14 5.08 26.51
C LEU A 778 48.03 4.50 25.40
N SER A 779 47.48 3.65 24.54
CA SER A 779 48.20 3.07 23.40
C SER A 779 48.77 4.14 22.45
N ARG A 780 47.97 5.17 22.13
CA ARG A 780 48.42 6.32 21.32
C ARG A 780 49.54 7.11 22.01
N LEU A 781 49.42 7.39 23.30
CA LEU A 781 50.46 8.08 24.08
C LEU A 781 51.77 7.29 24.12
N LEU A 782 51.69 5.98 24.37
CA LEU A 782 52.85 5.09 24.39
C LEU A 782 53.54 5.02 23.02
N GLN A 783 52.77 5.04 21.93
CA GLN A 783 53.30 5.10 20.56
C GLN A 783 54.12 6.38 20.33
N TYR A 784 53.63 7.54 20.77
CA TYR A 784 54.31 8.84 20.53
C TYR A 784 55.43 9.17 21.52
N LEU A 785 55.43 8.58 22.73
CA LEU A 785 56.48 8.80 23.73
C LEU A 785 57.63 7.78 23.60
N GLY A 786 57.31 6.57 23.12
CA GLY A 786 58.18 5.40 23.12
C GLY A 786 58.04 4.61 24.42
N ASN A 787 57.98 3.28 24.31
CA ASN A 787 57.64 2.38 25.42
C ASN A 787 58.55 2.50 26.64
N ASN A 788 59.81 2.90 26.46
CA ASN A 788 60.79 2.97 27.55
C ASN A 788 60.94 4.38 28.14
N SER A 789 60.10 5.35 27.76
CA SER A 789 60.14 6.69 28.35
C SER A 789 59.57 6.70 29.78
N GLU A 790 60.11 7.56 30.62
CA GLU A 790 59.68 7.84 31.99
C GLU A 790 58.23 8.33 32.01
N TRP A 791 57.83 9.15 31.02
CA TRP A 791 56.43 9.56 30.84
C TRP A 791 55.51 8.40 30.44
N ALA A 792 56.01 7.44 29.65
CA ALA A 792 55.27 6.22 29.34
C ALA A 792 55.09 5.33 30.59
N GLY A 793 56.08 5.28 31.48
CA GLY A 793 55.96 4.69 32.81
C GLY A 793 54.84 5.34 33.62
N PHE A 794 54.86 6.67 33.73
CA PHE A 794 53.82 7.42 34.44
C PHE A 794 52.39 7.10 33.94
N PHE A 795 52.13 7.19 32.63
CA PHE A 795 50.76 6.97 32.12
C PHE A 795 50.24 5.54 32.35
N ARG A 796 51.11 4.51 32.33
CA ARG A 796 50.71 3.13 32.66
C ARG A 796 50.26 3.00 34.11
N TYR A 797 51.04 3.55 35.04
CA TYR A 797 50.67 3.50 36.46
C TYR A 797 49.50 4.42 36.77
N PHE A 798 49.34 5.52 36.03
CA PHE A 798 48.16 6.37 36.12
C PHE A 798 46.89 5.62 35.69
N LYS A 799 46.92 4.90 34.55
CA LYS A 799 45.81 4.05 34.11
C LYS A 799 45.46 2.98 35.14
N ARG A 800 46.46 2.23 35.63
CA ARG A 800 46.26 1.19 36.66
C ARG A 800 45.64 1.73 37.94
N PHE A 801 46.06 2.93 38.34
CA PHE A 801 45.48 3.62 39.48
C PHE A 801 44.00 3.98 39.22
N LEU A 802 43.66 4.53 38.05
CA LEU A 802 42.27 4.85 37.71
C LEU A 802 41.36 3.60 37.64
N ASP A 803 41.87 2.48 37.14
CA ASP A 803 41.08 1.24 37.00
C ASP A 803 40.84 0.51 38.32
N SER A 804 41.85 0.49 39.20
CA SER A 804 41.87 -0.43 40.35
C SER A 804 42.04 0.26 41.71
N GLY A 805 42.38 1.55 41.73
CA GLY A 805 42.74 2.28 42.95
C GLY A 805 44.03 1.79 43.63
N ARG A 806 44.78 0.86 43.01
CA ARG A 806 46.03 0.26 43.52
C ARG A 806 47.27 0.93 42.92
N ASP A 807 48.47 0.52 43.35
CA ASP A 807 49.79 0.97 42.86
C ASP A 807 50.08 2.48 43.09
N ARG A 808 49.61 3.06 44.20
CA ARG A 808 49.80 4.48 44.52
C ARG A 808 51.27 4.87 44.66
N SER A 809 52.04 4.00 45.31
CA SER A 809 53.48 4.12 45.47
C SER A 809 54.21 4.23 44.13
N SER A 810 53.81 3.38 43.18
CA SER A 810 54.36 3.35 41.83
C SER A 810 53.90 4.54 40.99
N LEU A 811 52.65 5.02 41.14
CA LEU A 811 52.18 6.23 40.49
C LEU A 811 53.01 7.46 40.91
N ILE A 812 53.18 7.68 42.21
CA ILE A 812 53.95 8.80 42.75
C ILE A 812 55.40 8.73 42.27
N PHE A 813 56.03 7.56 42.36
CA PHE A 813 57.42 7.38 41.96
C PHE A 813 57.63 7.61 40.46
N ASN A 814 56.77 7.05 39.60
CA ASN A 814 56.89 7.26 38.15
C ASN A 814 56.52 8.69 37.74
N PHE A 815 55.63 9.36 38.48
CA PHE A 815 55.36 10.78 38.26
C PHE A 815 56.57 11.65 38.59
N LYS A 816 57.29 11.35 39.69
CA LYS A 816 58.58 11.96 40.02
C LYS A 816 59.60 11.76 38.91
N LEU A 817 59.79 10.53 38.44
CA LEU A 817 60.75 10.23 37.35
C LEU A 817 60.42 11.00 36.06
N ALA A 818 59.14 11.10 35.70
CA ALA A 818 58.71 11.85 34.52
C ALA A 818 59.01 13.35 34.61
N LEU A 819 58.79 13.96 35.79
CA LEU A 819 59.10 15.37 36.02
C LEU A 819 60.60 15.66 36.10
N GLU A 820 61.37 14.73 36.69
CA GLU A 820 62.83 14.80 36.76
C GLU A 820 63.46 14.69 35.37
N PHE A 821 63.01 13.73 34.57
CA PHE A 821 63.41 13.57 33.17
C PHE A 821 63.17 14.86 32.38
N THR A 822 62.03 15.52 32.59
CA THR A 822 61.68 16.75 31.87
C THR A 822 62.70 17.88 32.09
N LEU A 823 63.31 17.98 33.28
CA LEU A 823 64.36 18.97 33.57
C LEU A 823 65.73 18.62 33.01
N SER A 824 66.01 17.32 32.79
CA SER A 824 67.26 16.86 32.18
C SER A 824 67.37 17.21 30.69
N VAL A 825 66.25 17.56 30.05
CA VAL A 825 66.17 17.92 28.63
C VAL A 825 66.73 19.32 28.40
N LYS A 826 67.50 19.49 27.32
CA LYS A 826 67.96 20.80 26.83
C LYS A 826 66.79 21.61 26.26
N TRP A 827 66.03 22.25 27.16
CA TRP A 827 64.81 22.98 26.81
C TRP A 827 65.02 24.16 25.86
N LYS A 828 66.25 24.69 25.75
CA LYS A 828 66.60 25.78 24.82
C LYS A 828 66.54 25.36 23.34
N ASP A 829 66.66 24.08 23.05
CA ASP A 829 66.64 23.55 21.67
C ASP A 829 65.22 23.12 21.23
N GLU A 830 64.26 23.06 22.15
CA GLU A 830 62.89 22.59 21.89
C GLU A 830 61.97 23.74 21.43
N LEU A 831 61.16 23.50 20.39
CA LEU A 831 60.23 24.51 19.83
C LEU A 831 59.01 24.76 20.74
N ASP A 832 58.45 23.69 21.34
CA ASP A 832 57.33 23.74 22.28
C ASP A 832 57.71 22.95 23.54
N TYR A 833 58.31 23.66 24.50
CA TYR A 833 58.69 23.12 25.80
C TYR A 833 57.62 23.41 26.86
N ILE A 834 57.60 22.64 27.95
CA ILE A 834 56.63 22.83 29.03
C ILE A 834 56.76 24.22 29.66
N SER A 835 55.64 24.92 29.84
CA SER A 835 55.66 26.23 30.46
C SER A 835 55.94 26.11 31.97
N PRO A 836 56.63 27.07 32.59
CA PRO A 836 56.92 27.06 34.03
C PRO A 836 55.65 26.92 34.87
N GLY A 837 54.56 27.59 34.48
CA GLY A 837 53.29 27.51 35.20
C GLY A 837 52.64 26.13 35.15
N CYS A 838 52.79 25.40 34.03
CA CYS A 838 52.32 24.04 33.85
C CYS A 838 53.19 23.04 34.64
N TYR A 839 54.52 23.19 34.55
CA TYR A 839 55.47 22.37 35.30
C TYR A 839 55.24 22.49 36.82
N VAL A 840 55.09 23.71 37.34
CA VAL A 840 54.77 23.94 38.75
C VAL A 840 53.41 23.35 39.14
N GLY A 841 52.41 23.37 38.24
CA GLY A 841 51.11 22.71 38.50
C GLY A 841 51.21 21.21 38.65
N LEU A 842 52.01 20.56 37.80
CA LEU A 842 52.27 19.12 37.92
C LEU A 842 53.09 18.79 39.18
N MET A 843 54.06 19.63 39.55
CA MET A 843 54.80 19.49 40.80
C MET A 843 53.92 19.67 42.04
N GLU A 844 53.03 20.66 42.03
CA GLU A 844 52.04 20.89 43.09
C GLU A 844 51.11 19.67 43.23
N CYS A 845 50.67 19.09 42.12
CA CYS A 845 49.88 17.86 42.12
C CYS A 845 50.68 16.68 42.71
N LEU A 846 51.92 16.44 42.26
CA LEU A 846 52.79 15.41 42.83
C LEU A 846 53.02 15.62 44.33
N GLY A 847 53.32 16.86 44.73
CA GLY A 847 53.57 17.24 46.12
C GLY A 847 52.34 17.04 47.01
N PHE A 848 51.16 17.36 46.50
CA PHE A 848 49.89 17.12 47.19
C PHE A 848 49.59 15.62 47.32
N LEU A 849 49.74 14.84 46.25
CA LEU A 849 49.56 13.38 46.28
C LEU A 849 50.54 12.73 47.28
N ALA A 850 51.82 13.10 47.23
CA ALA A 850 52.84 12.60 48.16
C ALA A 850 52.56 13.01 49.62
N SER A 851 52.11 14.24 49.85
CA SER A 851 51.73 14.73 51.19
C SER A 851 50.47 14.05 51.71
N SER A 852 49.50 13.76 50.83
CA SER A 852 48.25 13.07 51.18
C SER A 852 48.45 11.61 51.61
N CYS A 853 49.46 10.91 51.07
CA CYS A 853 49.84 9.59 51.55
C CYS A 853 50.28 9.60 53.02
N LEU A 854 50.89 10.70 53.47
CA LEU A 854 51.49 10.80 54.79
C LEU A 854 50.50 11.27 55.86
N LEU A 855 49.31 11.77 55.48
CA LEU A 855 48.18 12.05 56.39
C LEU A 855 47.64 10.81 57.13
N VAL A 856 48.04 9.60 56.74
CA VAL A 856 47.71 8.35 57.43
C VAL A 856 48.61 8.11 58.67
N GLN A 857 49.82 8.66 58.69
CA GLN A 857 50.82 8.42 59.75
C GLN A 857 51.34 9.69 60.44
N ASN A 858 51.39 10.85 59.76
CA ASN A 858 51.74 12.15 60.33
C ASN A 858 50.50 12.86 60.89
N ASP A 859 50.66 13.65 61.97
CA ASP A 859 49.56 14.32 62.66
C ASP A 859 48.86 15.43 61.84
N PHE A 860 49.52 16.00 60.83
CA PHE A 860 48.98 17.06 59.97
C PHE A 860 49.71 17.25 58.63
N MET A 861 49.03 17.83 57.65
CA MET A 861 49.54 18.34 56.36
C MET A 861 49.27 19.84 56.25
N CYS A 862 50.24 20.59 55.73
CA CYS A 862 50.13 22.02 55.46
C CYS A 862 50.11 22.29 53.95
N CYS A 863 49.13 23.05 53.48
CA CYS A 863 49.06 23.55 52.11
C CYS A 863 48.50 24.99 52.09
N THR A 864 48.41 25.60 50.91
CA THR A 864 47.72 26.88 50.74
C THR A 864 46.25 26.67 50.35
N LYS A 865 45.40 27.67 50.60
CA LYS A 865 43.97 27.67 50.21
C LYS A 865 43.82 27.40 48.72
N SER A 866 44.59 28.10 47.89
CA SER A 866 44.56 27.97 46.43
C SER A 866 44.96 26.57 45.95
N LEU A 867 45.96 25.95 46.59
CA LEU A 867 46.39 24.58 46.29
C LEU A 867 45.31 23.57 46.66
N LEU A 868 44.72 23.69 47.85
CA LEU A 868 43.67 22.78 48.29
C LEU A 868 42.45 22.87 47.37
N VAL A 869 41.98 24.08 47.03
CA VAL A 869 40.86 24.27 46.09
C VAL A 869 41.16 23.61 44.74
N ASN A 870 42.35 23.82 44.19
CA ASN A 870 42.75 23.19 42.92
C ASN A 870 42.77 21.66 42.98
N MET A 871 43.23 21.10 44.12
CA MET A 871 43.32 19.66 44.29
C MET A 871 41.96 19.02 44.60
N LEU A 872 41.04 19.71 45.27
CA LEU A 872 39.66 19.23 45.46
C LEU A 872 38.85 19.25 44.17
N GLU A 873 39.14 20.19 43.26
CA GLU A 873 38.59 20.20 41.89
C GLU A 873 39.28 19.19 40.96
N CYS A 874 40.46 18.68 41.34
CA CYS A 874 41.17 17.61 40.63
C CYS A 874 40.59 16.25 40.99
N ARG A 875 39.97 15.56 40.03
CA ARG A 875 39.34 14.26 40.30
C ARG A 875 40.33 13.16 40.62
N THR A 876 41.52 13.19 40.03
CA THR A 876 42.57 12.23 40.37
C THR A 876 42.96 12.37 41.83
N SER A 877 43.12 13.60 42.32
CA SER A 877 43.42 13.86 43.73
C SER A 877 42.28 13.42 44.65
N LYS A 878 41.02 13.62 44.25
CA LYS A 878 39.85 13.11 44.99
C LYS A 878 39.85 11.58 45.07
N ALA A 879 39.95 10.89 43.93
CA ALA A 879 40.03 9.43 43.88
C ALA A 879 41.23 8.90 44.69
N PHE A 880 42.34 9.63 44.68
CA PHE A 880 43.53 9.29 45.44
C PHE A 880 43.32 9.43 46.95
N ILE A 881 42.64 10.50 47.41
CA ILE A 881 42.26 10.67 48.81
C ILE A 881 41.27 9.58 49.26
N ASP A 882 40.27 9.25 48.44
CA ASP A 882 39.26 8.22 48.77
C ASP A 882 39.91 6.83 48.91
N THR A 883 40.84 6.47 48.02
CA THR A 883 41.59 5.20 48.12
C THR A 883 42.51 5.13 49.35
N CYS A 884 42.94 6.28 49.91
CA CYS A 884 43.71 6.33 51.16
C CYS A 884 42.92 5.94 52.41
N GLN A 885 41.57 5.96 52.37
CA GLN A 885 40.74 5.50 53.49
C GLN A 885 40.39 4.01 53.43
N VAL A 886 40.07 3.48 52.24
CA VAL A 886 39.55 2.11 52.07
C VAL A 886 40.62 1.04 52.34
N SER A 887 41.90 1.35 52.11
CA SER A 887 43.01 0.40 52.27
C SER A 887 43.53 0.31 53.71
N LYS A 888 42.81 -0.38 54.60
CA LYS A 888 43.41 -0.92 55.83
C LYS A 888 44.08 -2.29 55.64
N SER A 889 43.96 -2.90 54.45
CA SER A 889 44.27 -4.33 54.22
C SER A 889 45.37 -4.66 53.20
N SER A 890 46.05 -3.67 52.57
CA SER A 890 47.34 -3.94 51.92
C SER A 890 48.27 -2.72 52.04
N PRO A 891 49.36 -2.78 52.82
CA PRO A 891 50.36 -1.75 52.78
C PRO A 891 51.10 -1.85 51.43
N ASP A 892 51.02 -0.81 50.60
CA ASP A 892 52.09 -0.54 49.64
C ASP A 892 53.36 -0.41 50.49
N SER A 893 54.20 -1.46 50.54
CA SER A 893 55.27 -1.61 51.53
C SER A 893 56.38 -0.55 51.47
N ASP A 894 56.32 0.37 50.50
CA ASP A 894 57.32 1.43 50.27
C ASP A 894 56.70 2.85 50.06
N LEU A 895 55.40 3.03 50.34
CA LEU A 895 54.70 4.29 50.05
C LEU A 895 55.33 5.52 50.76
N HIS A 896 55.75 5.36 52.01
CA HIS A 896 56.37 6.43 52.80
C HIS A 896 57.73 6.86 52.24
N GLY A 897 58.59 5.89 51.92
CA GLY A 897 59.92 6.17 51.35
C GLY A 897 59.83 6.89 50.01
N LEU A 898 58.93 6.43 49.13
CA LEU A 898 58.74 7.01 47.79
C LEU A 898 58.05 8.38 47.83
N ALA A 899 57.10 8.61 48.75
CA ALA A 899 56.52 9.93 48.98
C ALA A 899 57.56 10.94 49.49
N HIS A 900 58.41 10.54 50.44
CA HIS A 900 59.49 11.38 50.96
C HIS A 900 60.54 11.69 49.88
N LEU A 901 60.94 10.70 49.06
CA LEU A 901 61.84 10.91 47.92
C LEU A 901 61.25 11.88 46.89
N SER A 902 59.95 11.81 46.63
CA SER A 902 59.25 12.72 45.72
C SER A 902 59.18 14.14 46.27
N GLY A 903 58.92 14.29 47.57
CA GLY A 903 59.00 15.57 48.26
C GLY A 903 60.40 16.18 48.22
N ARG A 904 61.43 15.36 48.47
CA ARG A 904 62.84 15.78 48.40
C ARG A 904 63.21 16.28 47.00
N PHE A 905 62.79 15.56 45.96
CA PHE A 905 62.96 15.98 44.57
C PHE A 905 62.31 17.35 44.31
N ILE A 906 61.07 17.57 44.76
CA ILE A 906 60.37 18.85 44.62
C ILE A 906 61.14 19.95 45.35
N TYR A 907 61.59 19.71 46.58
CA TYR A 907 62.39 20.64 47.35
C TYR A 907 63.69 21.04 46.63
N GLU A 908 64.50 20.08 46.21
CA GLU A 908 65.78 20.31 45.52
C GLU A 908 65.56 21.07 44.19
N THR A 909 64.50 20.70 43.46
CA THR A 909 64.11 21.36 42.20
C THR A 909 63.70 22.81 42.42
N ILE A 910 62.79 23.09 43.36
CA ILE A 910 62.33 24.45 43.64
C ILE A 910 63.52 25.31 44.10
N ILE A 911 64.36 24.81 45.01
CA ILE A 911 65.55 25.53 45.46
C ILE A 911 66.46 25.88 44.28
N THR A 912 66.73 24.92 43.40
CA THR A 912 67.57 25.13 42.20
C THR A 912 67.00 26.19 41.26
N ILE A 913 65.68 26.18 41.03
CA ILE A 913 65.01 27.18 40.19
C ILE A 913 65.06 28.56 40.86
N LEU A 914 64.83 28.65 42.17
CA LEU A 914 64.82 29.90 42.92
C LEU A 914 66.22 30.53 43.07
N THR A 915 67.28 29.72 43.23
CA THR A 915 68.66 30.22 43.25
C THR A 915 69.17 30.63 41.87
N THR A 916 68.55 30.13 40.79
CA THR A 916 68.93 30.42 39.40
C THR A 916 67.89 31.31 38.70
N LYS A 917 67.56 32.46 39.30
CA LYS A 917 66.47 33.37 38.86
C LYS A 917 66.48 33.73 37.36
N HIS A 918 67.66 33.91 36.74
CA HIS A 918 67.78 34.26 35.32
C HIS A 918 67.27 33.14 34.40
N MET A 919 67.44 31.87 34.78
CA MET A 919 66.93 30.73 34.03
C MET A 919 65.41 30.69 34.02
N LEU A 920 64.75 31.03 35.14
CA LEU A 920 63.29 31.12 35.20
C LEU A 920 62.76 32.26 34.31
N GLN A 921 63.44 33.41 34.26
CA GLN A 921 63.05 34.52 33.40
C GLN A 921 63.18 34.17 31.91
N GLU A 922 64.28 33.53 31.52
CA GLU A 922 64.49 33.05 30.15
C GLU A 922 63.48 31.95 29.77
N TRP A 923 63.18 31.03 30.70
CA TRP A 923 62.20 29.97 30.50
C TRP A 923 60.78 30.53 30.33
N VAL A 924 60.36 31.51 31.14
CA VAL A 924 59.08 32.21 30.97
C VAL A 924 59.03 32.94 29.64
N HIS A 925 60.09 33.67 29.27
CA HIS A 925 60.14 34.42 28.01
C HIS A 925 60.03 33.51 26.78
N LYS A 926 60.66 32.34 26.81
CA LYS A 926 60.62 31.39 25.70
C LYS A 926 59.26 30.69 25.55
N THR A 927 58.60 30.35 26.65
CA THR A 927 57.43 29.46 26.65
C THR A 927 56.09 30.18 26.80
N SER A 928 56.11 31.49 27.08
CA SER A 928 54.90 32.28 27.31
C SER A 928 54.68 33.28 26.18
N CYS A 929 53.43 33.51 25.82
CA CYS A 929 53.08 34.63 24.96
C CYS A 929 53.39 35.95 25.68
N PRO A 930 53.66 37.06 24.96
CA PRO A 930 54.02 38.35 25.56
C PRO A 930 53.01 38.90 26.59
N SER A 931 51.78 38.38 26.60
CA SER A 931 50.68 38.73 27.51
C SER A 931 50.43 37.71 28.64
N SER A 932 51.15 36.58 28.68
CA SER A 932 50.80 35.46 29.55
C SER A 932 51.88 35.16 30.59
N THR A 933 51.52 35.27 31.87
CA THR A 933 52.31 34.88 33.05
C THR A 933 53.55 35.74 33.32
N SER A 934 53.45 36.66 34.29
CA SER A 934 54.64 37.31 34.86
C SER A 934 55.52 36.27 35.53
N TYR A 935 56.85 36.31 35.30
CA TYR A 935 57.79 35.46 36.02
C TYR A 935 57.62 35.59 37.54
N ARG A 936 57.16 36.76 38.02
CA ARG A 936 56.87 37.02 39.44
C ARG A 936 55.73 36.15 39.98
N ALA A 937 54.72 35.85 39.16
CA ALA A 937 53.60 34.99 39.57
C ALA A 937 54.05 33.52 39.73
N VAL A 938 54.90 33.03 38.82
CA VAL A 938 55.50 31.69 38.94
C VAL A 938 56.46 31.63 40.12
N LEU A 939 57.28 32.68 40.31
CA LEU A 939 58.19 32.80 41.44
C LEU A 939 57.45 32.77 42.78
N LEU A 940 56.33 33.50 42.89
CA LEU A 940 55.47 33.46 44.07
C LEU A 940 54.92 32.06 44.31
N ARG A 941 54.35 31.40 43.27
CA ARG A 941 53.86 30.01 43.37
C ARG A 941 54.92 29.03 43.87
N LEU A 942 56.15 29.11 43.36
CA LEU A 942 57.25 28.26 43.82
C LEU A 942 57.55 28.45 45.31
N VAL A 943 57.57 29.70 45.79
CA VAL A 943 57.88 30.02 47.19
C VAL A 943 56.75 29.61 48.14
N VAL A 944 55.49 29.84 47.76
CA VAL A 944 54.33 29.44 48.58
C VAL A 944 54.10 27.94 48.59
N THR A 945 54.57 27.21 47.57
CA THR A 945 54.56 25.73 47.57
C THR A 945 55.73 25.15 48.38
N LEU A 946 56.89 25.80 48.38
CA LEU A 946 58.10 25.33 49.06
C LEU A 946 57.94 25.20 50.58
N TYR A 947 57.48 26.26 51.26
CA TYR A 947 57.45 26.28 52.73
C TYR A 947 56.45 25.28 53.35
N PRO A 948 55.18 25.18 52.88
CA PRO A 948 54.25 24.17 53.36
C PRO A 948 54.74 22.74 53.11
N LEU A 949 55.44 22.49 51.99
CA LEU A 949 56.05 21.20 51.69
C LEU A 949 57.17 20.85 52.68
N ILE A 950 58.06 21.80 53.01
CA ILE A 950 59.12 21.61 54.01
C ILE A 950 58.51 21.27 55.37
N LEU A 951 57.45 21.98 55.76
CA LEU A 951 56.76 21.76 57.05
C LEU A 951 56.06 20.41 57.12
N THR A 952 55.44 19.97 56.01
CA THR A 952 54.71 18.69 55.95
C THR A 952 55.65 17.48 55.92
N LEU A 953 56.77 17.59 55.21
CA LEU A 953 57.66 16.45 54.92
C LEU A 953 58.99 16.49 55.69
N SER A 954 59.22 17.52 56.51
CA SER A 954 60.44 17.72 57.30
C SER A 954 61.74 17.67 56.47
N LEU A 955 61.70 18.18 55.22
CA LEU A 955 62.79 18.06 54.23
C LEU A 955 63.97 19.03 54.43
N GLY A 956 63.90 19.89 55.44
CA GLY A 956 64.95 20.88 55.74
C GLY A 956 64.52 21.89 56.80
N LYS A 957 65.43 22.79 57.21
CA LYS A 957 65.15 23.86 58.18
C LYS A 957 64.70 25.13 57.45
N CYS A 958 63.46 25.58 57.69
CA CYS A 958 62.88 26.76 57.03
C CYS A 958 63.76 28.03 57.14
N TYR A 959 64.42 28.25 58.29
CA TYR A 959 65.32 29.39 58.49
C TYR A 959 66.59 29.33 57.63
N GLU A 960 67.13 28.14 57.33
CA GLU A 960 68.28 27.97 56.43
C GLU A 960 67.89 28.24 54.98
N VAL A 961 66.73 27.72 54.57
CA VAL A 961 66.13 27.99 53.26
C VAL A 961 65.86 29.49 53.08
N THR A 962 65.25 30.13 54.08
CA THR A 962 64.96 31.57 54.05
C THR A 962 66.24 32.40 53.93
N ARG A 963 67.31 32.06 54.67
CA ARG A 963 68.62 32.72 54.53
C ARG A 963 69.20 32.57 53.12
N ASN A 964 69.07 31.39 52.53
CA ASN A 964 69.52 31.14 51.16
C ASN A 964 68.72 31.97 50.14
N LEU A 965 67.40 32.05 50.28
CA LEU A 965 66.54 32.84 49.39
C LEU A 965 66.77 34.36 49.53
N VAL A 966 67.10 34.86 50.73
CA VAL A 966 67.52 36.25 50.94
C VAL A 966 68.86 36.53 50.24
N ARG A 967 69.83 35.61 50.35
CA ARG A 967 71.15 35.74 49.69
C ARG A 967 71.04 35.81 48.16
N ASN A 968 70.05 35.15 47.58
CA ASN A 968 69.78 35.15 46.13
C ASN A 968 68.75 36.21 45.71
N GLU A 969 68.41 37.16 46.58
CA GLU A 969 67.52 38.29 46.32
C GLU A 969 66.07 37.94 45.87
N VAL A 970 65.61 36.71 46.11
CA VAL A 970 64.30 36.22 45.62
C VAL A 970 63.13 37.06 46.15
N PHE A 971 63.22 37.52 47.39
CA PHE A 971 62.17 38.30 48.05
C PHE A 971 62.00 39.72 47.50
N LYS A 972 62.93 40.24 46.68
CA LYS A 972 62.78 41.57 46.04
C LYS A 972 61.68 41.58 44.98
N ASP A 973 61.38 40.43 44.38
CA ASP A 973 60.38 40.32 43.30
C ASP A 973 59.01 39.81 43.76
N LEU A 974 58.89 39.45 45.05
CA LEU A 974 57.65 38.97 45.68
C LEU A 974 56.87 40.13 46.31
N PRO A 975 55.57 39.95 46.63
CA PRO A 975 54.77 40.98 47.31
C PRO A 975 55.44 41.48 48.58
N LEU A 976 55.49 42.82 48.73
CA LEU A 976 56.28 43.48 49.77
C LEU A 976 55.91 43.02 51.19
N GLU A 977 54.61 42.93 51.49
CA GLU A 977 54.10 42.51 52.79
C GLU A 977 54.44 41.05 53.11
N PHE A 978 54.33 40.16 52.12
CA PHE A 978 54.76 38.76 52.25
C PHE A 978 56.27 38.66 52.54
N SER A 979 57.08 39.37 51.76
CA SER A 979 58.54 39.35 51.89
C SER A 979 59.02 39.88 53.23
N LYS A 980 58.47 41.01 53.72
CA LYS A 980 58.83 41.57 55.04
C LYS A 980 58.56 40.57 56.16
N LYS A 981 57.34 40.02 56.20
CA LYS A 981 56.94 39.09 57.27
C LYS A 981 57.86 37.87 57.35
N ILE A 982 58.17 37.24 56.21
CA ILE A 982 59.07 36.07 56.17
C ILE A 982 60.52 36.45 56.53
N GLN A 983 61.03 37.60 56.06
CA GLN A 983 62.39 38.04 56.39
C GLN A 983 62.55 38.43 57.87
N ASP A 984 61.53 39.02 58.47
CA ASP A 984 61.52 39.38 59.89
C ASP A 984 61.55 38.15 60.81
N ALA A 985 61.15 36.97 60.30
CA ALA A 985 61.36 35.70 61.00
C ALA A 985 62.83 35.43 61.34
N LEU A 986 63.77 35.88 60.49
CA LEU A 986 65.22 35.72 60.71
C LEU A 986 65.77 36.60 61.83
N LYS A 987 65.00 37.61 62.28
CA LYS A 987 65.39 38.53 63.37
C LYS A 987 64.85 38.09 64.73
N MET A 988 64.10 36.98 64.79
CA MET A 988 63.51 36.47 66.02
C MET A 988 64.56 35.88 66.97
N ARG A 989 64.35 36.04 68.28
CA ARG A 989 65.28 35.53 69.32
C ARG A 989 65.36 33.99 69.39
N SER A 990 64.33 33.27 68.92
CA SER A 990 64.27 31.80 68.95
C SER A 990 63.79 31.21 67.62
N HIS A 991 64.68 30.49 66.92
CA HIS A 991 64.42 29.85 65.64
C HIS A 991 63.73 28.47 65.80
N THR A 992 62.50 28.47 66.31
CA THR A 992 61.69 27.25 66.43
C THR A 992 60.78 27.05 65.20
N PRO A 993 60.43 25.80 64.83
CA PRO A 993 59.47 25.52 63.76
C PRO A 993 58.09 26.15 64.01
N SER A 994 57.60 26.17 65.26
CA SER A 994 56.31 26.77 65.62
C SER A 994 56.25 28.27 65.33
N ASN A 995 57.31 29.01 65.67
CA ASN A 995 57.39 30.44 65.34
C ASN A 995 57.37 30.68 63.83
N PHE A 996 58.05 29.84 63.05
CA PHE A 996 58.08 29.97 61.60
C PHE A 996 56.72 29.68 60.97
N ILE A 997 56.00 28.66 61.45
CA ILE A 997 54.65 28.31 60.99
C ILE A 997 53.69 29.51 61.19
N ARG A 998 53.75 30.18 62.35
CA ARG A 998 52.92 31.38 62.60
C ARG A 998 53.25 32.53 61.65
N VAL A 999 54.54 32.81 61.43
CA VAL A 999 54.97 33.85 60.50
C VAL A 999 54.57 33.53 59.05
N LEU A 1000 54.66 32.26 58.66
CA LEU A 1000 54.24 31.81 57.34
C LEU A 1000 52.72 31.96 57.15
N ALA A 1001 51.91 31.59 58.14
CA ALA A 1001 50.46 31.77 58.11
C ALA A 1001 50.07 33.25 57.92
N ASP A 1002 50.70 34.16 58.68
CA ASP A 1002 50.46 35.60 58.56
C ASP A 1002 50.97 36.20 57.24
N ALA A 1003 52.06 35.65 56.69
CA ALA A 1003 52.57 36.04 55.38
C ALA A 1003 51.62 35.60 54.26
N LEU A 1004 51.16 34.35 54.29
CA LEU A 1004 50.20 33.79 53.34
C LEU A 1004 48.84 34.53 53.38
N ALA A 1005 48.35 34.89 54.56
CA ALA A 1005 47.16 35.72 54.71
C ALA A 1005 47.31 37.12 54.06
N SER A 1006 48.52 37.72 54.10
CA SER A 1006 48.76 39.04 53.51
C SER A 1006 48.67 39.10 51.98
N ILE A 1007 48.68 37.94 51.32
CA ILE A 1007 48.51 37.82 49.85
C ILE A 1007 47.16 37.19 49.47
N GLY A 1008 46.26 36.98 50.43
CA GLY A 1008 44.94 36.39 50.21
C GLY A 1008 44.92 34.86 50.02
N ASP A 1009 46.07 34.19 50.10
CA ASP A 1009 46.19 32.73 49.94
C ASP A 1009 46.49 32.07 51.28
N HIS A 1010 45.52 32.10 52.19
CA HIS A 1010 45.64 31.61 53.56
C HIS A 1010 46.20 30.19 53.66
N MET A 1011 46.96 29.94 54.73
CA MET A 1011 47.45 28.60 55.05
C MET A 1011 46.28 27.68 55.42
N VAL A 1012 46.35 26.42 55.03
CA VAL A 1012 45.40 25.37 55.40
C VAL A 1012 46.16 24.24 56.09
N VAL A 1013 45.68 23.82 57.25
CA VAL A 1013 46.21 22.70 58.01
C VAL A 1013 45.16 21.60 58.06
N ILE A 1014 45.51 20.42 57.53
CA ILE A 1014 44.64 19.24 57.48
C ILE A 1014 45.20 18.20 58.45
N GLY A 1015 44.44 17.73 59.44
CA GLY A 1015 44.99 16.82 60.44
C GLY A 1015 43.95 16.17 61.35
N SER A 1016 44.42 15.37 62.32
CA SER A 1016 43.54 14.75 63.31
C SER A 1016 42.98 15.80 64.30
N PRO A 1017 41.82 15.57 64.92
CA PRO A 1017 41.25 16.50 65.91
C PRO A 1017 42.16 16.75 67.13
N LYS A 1018 43.14 15.88 67.38
CA LYS A 1018 44.25 16.12 68.33
C LYS A 1018 45.40 16.82 67.62
N ILE A 1019 45.18 18.08 67.24
CA ILE A 1019 46.18 18.91 66.56
C ILE A 1019 47.41 19.09 67.48
N PRO A 1020 48.66 18.94 66.98
CA PRO A 1020 49.87 19.26 67.75
C PRO A 1020 49.81 20.66 68.35
N VAL A 1021 50.31 20.85 69.57
CA VAL A 1021 50.32 22.16 70.29
C VAL A 1021 50.93 23.28 69.42
N ILE A 1022 51.83 22.89 68.51
CA ILE A 1022 52.56 23.73 67.55
C ILE A 1022 51.62 24.51 66.60
N CYS A 1023 50.39 24.06 66.37
CA CYS A 1023 49.46 24.61 65.38
C CYS A 1023 48.23 25.33 65.97
N ARG A 1024 48.21 25.61 67.28
CA ARG A 1024 47.10 26.35 67.92
C ARG A 1024 47.25 27.86 67.69
N ASN A 1025 46.13 28.56 67.46
CA ASN A 1025 46.07 30.03 67.23
C ASN A 1025 46.87 30.53 66.00
N LEU A 1026 46.80 29.80 64.89
CA LEU A 1026 47.37 30.22 63.60
C LEU A 1026 46.34 30.99 62.76
N ASN A 1027 46.81 31.92 61.93
CA ASN A 1027 46.02 32.56 60.88
C ASN A 1027 45.86 31.62 59.66
N ALA A 1028 45.16 30.49 59.88
CA ALA A 1028 45.05 29.38 58.95
C ALA A 1028 43.68 28.68 59.06
N TYR A 1029 43.19 28.12 57.95
CA TYR A 1029 42.00 27.25 57.96
C TYR A 1029 42.36 25.87 58.52
N MET A 1030 41.60 25.40 59.50
CA MET A 1030 41.76 24.08 60.11
C MET A 1030 40.71 23.13 59.56
N ILE A 1031 41.14 22.06 58.88
CA ILE A 1031 40.24 21.06 58.27
C ILE A 1031 40.54 19.71 58.91
N SER A 1032 39.49 19.03 59.41
CA SER A 1032 39.65 17.68 59.93
C SER A 1032 39.91 16.70 58.78
N LYS A 1033 40.65 15.62 59.06
CA LYS A 1033 40.88 14.55 58.09
C LYS A 1033 39.57 13.94 57.59
N GLU A 1034 38.55 13.88 58.45
CA GLU A 1034 37.23 13.33 58.15
C GLU A 1034 36.42 14.25 57.22
N ASP A 1035 36.57 15.57 57.35
CA ASP A 1035 35.86 16.56 56.51
C ASP A 1035 36.38 16.60 55.07
N LEU A 1036 37.59 16.07 54.79
CA LEU A 1036 38.23 16.10 53.47
C LEU A 1036 37.40 15.44 52.35
N HIS A 1037 36.44 14.58 52.72
CA HIS A 1037 35.55 13.88 51.81
C HIS A 1037 34.26 14.66 51.50
N ASP A 1038 33.87 15.60 52.36
CA ASP A 1038 32.74 16.51 52.14
C ASP A 1038 33.22 17.77 51.40
N VAL A 1039 33.52 17.57 50.11
CA VAL A 1039 34.01 18.62 49.22
C VAL A 1039 33.07 19.84 49.18
N PRO A 1040 31.73 19.70 49.08
CA PRO A 1040 30.82 20.85 49.13
C PRO A 1040 30.96 21.68 50.41
N LYS A 1041 31.06 21.02 51.57
CA LYS A 1041 31.24 21.69 52.88
C LYS A 1041 32.58 22.44 52.96
N ILE A 1042 33.68 21.84 52.51
CA ILE A 1042 34.99 22.51 52.48
C ILE A 1042 34.99 23.66 51.50
N MET A 1043 34.43 23.48 50.31
CA MET A 1043 34.39 24.51 49.27
C MET A 1043 33.53 25.71 49.70
N ALA A 1044 32.45 25.49 50.45
CA ALA A 1044 31.66 26.56 51.07
C ALA A 1044 32.49 27.33 52.12
N LEU A 1045 33.24 26.63 52.97
CA LEU A 1045 34.10 27.22 53.99
C LEU A 1045 35.25 28.05 53.39
N LEU A 1046 35.87 27.57 52.31
CA LEU A 1046 36.98 28.28 51.66
C LEU A 1046 36.53 29.43 50.76
N ARG A 1047 35.29 29.47 50.28
CA ARG A 1047 34.79 30.53 49.35
C ARG A 1047 34.10 31.73 50.04
N LEU A 1048 33.95 31.73 51.37
CA LEU A 1048 33.24 32.76 52.14
C LEU A 1048 33.86 34.18 52.16
N GLU A 1049 35.02 34.41 51.52
CA GLU A 1049 35.73 35.70 51.54
C GLU A 1049 35.86 36.38 50.16
N GLU A 1050 34.79 36.42 49.36
CA GLU A 1050 34.69 37.43 48.29
C GLU A 1050 33.79 38.58 48.76
N PRO A 1051 34.29 39.83 48.85
CA PRO A 1051 33.44 40.98 49.15
C PRO A 1051 32.53 41.24 47.95
N SER A 1052 31.27 40.86 48.07
CA SER A 1052 30.24 41.22 47.10
C SER A 1052 30.09 42.74 47.06
N CYS A 1053 30.38 43.31 45.89
CA CYS A 1053 30.12 44.70 45.56
C CYS A 1053 28.66 45.07 45.91
N VAL A 1054 28.52 46.05 46.80
CA VAL A 1054 27.27 46.65 47.24
C VAL A 1054 26.44 47.12 46.04
N LYS A 1055 25.28 46.48 45.81
CA LYS A 1055 24.17 47.16 45.15
C LYS A 1055 23.27 47.73 46.24
N GLN A 1056 23.21 49.06 46.25
CA GLN A 1056 22.21 49.82 46.98
C GLN A 1056 20.82 49.39 46.51
N GLU A 1057 20.02 48.84 47.42
CA GLU A 1057 18.58 48.78 47.26
C GLU A 1057 17.96 50.06 47.83
N THR A 1058 17.35 50.85 46.96
CA THR A 1058 16.36 51.86 47.31
C THR A 1058 14.98 51.20 47.38
N PRO A 1059 14.15 51.49 48.41
CA PRO A 1059 12.91 50.77 48.69
C PRO A 1059 11.70 51.40 48.01
N LEU A 1060 10.74 50.58 47.59
CA LEU A 1060 9.38 50.99 47.22
C LEU A 1060 8.36 49.94 47.71
N PRO A 1061 7.09 50.33 47.93
CA PRO A 1061 6.54 50.34 49.28
C PRO A 1061 5.39 49.34 49.50
N GLU A 1062 5.05 49.23 50.78
CA GLU A 1062 3.88 48.58 51.35
C GLU A 1062 2.55 48.92 50.66
N LYS A 1063 1.69 47.90 50.57
CA LYS A 1063 0.24 47.84 50.87
C LYS A 1063 -0.23 46.42 50.49
N SER A 1064 -1.13 45.74 51.17
CA SER A 1064 -1.92 46.00 52.37
C SER A 1064 -2.61 44.68 52.71
N ASP A 1065 -2.87 44.51 54.00
CA ASP A 1065 -3.63 43.44 54.65
C ASP A 1065 -4.93 42.99 53.96
N GLY A 1066 -5.27 41.71 54.20
CA GLY A 1066 -6.52 41.10 53.77
C GLY A 1066 -6.64 39.64 54.22
N SER A 1067 -6.71 39.44 55.54
CA SER A 1067 -6.93 38.17 56.25
C SER A 1067 -7.95 37.20 55.64
N LYS A 1068 -7.68 35.88 55.74
CA LYS A 1068 -8.41 34.93 56.61
C LYS A 1068 -7.82 33.51 56.52
N ARG A 1069 -7.30 33.03 57.65
CA ARG A 1069 -7.17 31.62 58.07
C ARG A 1069 -8.54 31.13 58.59
N PRO A 1070 -8.78 29.83 58.92
CA PRO A 1070 -7.85 28.76 59.33
C PRO A 1070 -8.12 27.43 58.58
N GLU A 1071 -7.52 26.26 58.77
CA GLU A 1071 -6.77 25.62 59.85
C GLU A 1071 -6.12 24.34 59.26
N GLU A 1072 -4.91 24.02 59.72
CA GLU A 1072 -4.22 22.71 59.60
C GLU A 1072 -4.77 21.75 60.70
N PRO A 1073 -4.31 20.48 60.89
CA PRO A 1073 -3.58 19.55 60.01
C PRO A 1073 -4.03 18.05 60.18
N SER A 1074 -3.29 17.18 59.49
CA SER A 1074 -2.74 15.90 60.01
C SER A 1074 -3.53 14.57 59.91
N SER A 1075 -2.92 13.68 59.11
CA SER A 1075 -2.35 12.39 59.52
C SER A 1075 -3.20 11.10 59.54
N VAL A 1076 -2.73 10.15 58.70
CA VAL A 1076 -2.26 8.80 59.09
C VAL A 1076 -3.23 7.59 59.07
N LYS A 1077 -2.82 6.62 58.23
CA LYS A 1077 -2.84 5.14 58.34
C LYS A 1077 -4.00 4.26 57.84
N GLN A 1078 -3.58 3.38 56.92
CA GLN A 1078 -3.61 1.90 56.92
C GLN A 1078 -4.92 1.10 57.02
N GLU A 1079 -5.04 0.22 56.02
CA GLU A 1079 -5.39 -1.22 56.05
C GLU A 1079 -6.81 -1.66 56.52
N THR A 1080 -7.56 -2.16 55.52
CA THR A 1080 -8.38 -3.42 55.44
C THR A 1080 -8.82 -4.10 56.75
N PRO A 1081 -10.04 -4.68 56.86
CA PRO A 1081 -10.58 -5.66 55.89
C PRO A 1081 -12.13 -5.71 55.71
N LEU A 1082 -12.56 -6.56 54.75
CA LEU A 1082 -13.92 -7.13 54.54
C LEU A 1082 -14.49 -7.82 55.81
N PRO A 1083 -15.74 -8.38 55.87
CA PRO A 1083 -16.92 -8.37 54.96
C PRO A 1083 -18.26 -8.08 55.70
N GLU A 1084 -19.40 -8.03 55.00
CA GLU A 1084 -20.64 -8.77 55.36
C GLU A 1084 -21.82 -8.45 54.43
N ASN A 1085 -22.36 -9.51 53.83
CA ASN A 1085 -23.77 -9.86 53.68
C ASN A 1085 -24.84 -8.76 53.84
N SER A 1086 -25.81 -8.75 52.91
CA SER A 1086 -27.06 -9.46 53.20
C SER A 1086 -28.10 -9.37 52.08
N ASN A 1087 -28.74 -10.53 51.89
CA ASN A 1087 -30.14 -10.74 51.56
C ASN A 1087 -30.67 -10.28 50.19
N GLY A 1088 -31.31 -11.14 49.40
CA GLY A 1088 -31.72 -12.51 49.67
C GLY A 1088 -32.97 -12.87 48.87
N SER A 1089 -33.28 -14.17 48.94
CA SER A 1089 -34.60 -14.79 48.70
C SER A 1089 -35.11 -14.83 47.26
N LYS A 1090 -35.72 -15.92 46.77
CA LYS A 1090 -36.07 -17.22 47.33
C LYS A 1090 -36.58 -18.09 46.15
N PHE A 1091 -36.24 -19.38 46.19
CA PHE A 1091 -37.11 -20.55 45.90
C PHE A 1091 -37.64 -20.76 44.47
N LYS A 1092 -37.89 -21.98 43.98
CA LYS A 1092 -37.44 -23.37 44.22
C LYS A 1092 -38.28 -24.20 43.24
N ASN A 1093 -37.78 -25.40 42.92
CA ASN A 1093 -38.53 -26.61 42.54
C ASN A 1093 -39.08 -26.71 41.10
N VAL A 1094 -39.23 -27.90 40.48
CA VAL A 1094 -38.85 -29.29 40.77
C VAL A 1094 -39.00 -30.09 39.44
N ILE A 1095 -38.27 -31.19 39.39
CA ILE A 1095 -38.14 -32.25 38.38
C ILE A 1095 -39.42 -33.08 38.17
N SER A 1096 -39.46 -33.84 37.04
CA SER A 1096 -40.07 -35.18 36.81
C SER A 1096 -41.15 -35.19 35.70
N GLY A 1097 -41.28 -36.20 34.84
CA GLY A 1097 -40.58 -37.47 34.68
C GLY A 1097 -41.24 -38.35 33.60
N ASN A 1098 -40.55 -39.46 33.26
CA ASN A 1098 -41.02 -40.78 32.76
C ASN A 1098 -41.64 -40.92 31.33
N ILE A 1099 -41.08 -41.69 30.37
CA ILE A 1099 -40.87 -43.17 30.23
C ILE A 1099 -42.10 -43.88 29.56
N PRO A 1100 -41.98 -44.97 28.73
CA PRO A 1100 -41.56 -45.07 27.31
C PRO A 1100 -42.56 -46.00 26.52
N VAL A 1101 -42.10 -46.81 25.54
CA VAL A 1101 -42.55 -48.18 25.13
C VAL A 1101 -42.67 -48.39 23.59
N ASN A 1102 -41.59 -48.96 23.03
CA ASN A 1102 -41.46 -50.25 22.31
C ASN A 1102 -41.93 -50.56 20.86
N VAL A 1103 -41.02 -51.32 20.19
CA VAL A 1103 -41.22 -52.57 19.39
C VAL A 1103 -41.58 -52.37 17.90
N GLU A 1104 -40.99 -53.00 16.86
CA GLU A 1104 -40.10 -54.17 16.73
C GLU A 1104 -39.41 -54.30 15.34
N LEU A 1105 -38.23 -54.96 15.36
CA LEU A 1105 -37.54 -55.92 14.45
C LEU A 1105 -37.75 -56.05 12.92
N VAL A 1106 -36.60 -56.30 12.24
CA VAL A 1106 -36.22 -57.39 11.27
C VAL A 1106 -35.37 -56.80 10.11
N LYS A 1107 -34.02 -56.86 10.10
CA LYS A 1107 -33.05 -57.96 9.77
C LYS A 1107 -33.23 -58.53 8.34
N ILE A 1108 -32.27 -58.33 7.44
CA ILE A 1108 -31.28 -59.28 6.85
C ILE A 1108 -30.57 -58.42 5.78
N GLY A 1109 -29.25 -58.32 5.61
CA GLY A 1109 -28.16 -59.26 5.83
C GLY A 1109 -27.47 -59.48 4.47
N ILE A 1110 -26.17 -59.17 4.38
CA ILE A 1110 -25.08 -59.94 3.72
C ILE A 1110 -23.88 -59.00 3.47
N SER A 1111 -22.96 -59.01 4.45
CA SER A 1111 -21.53 -59.37 4.33
C SER A 1111 -20.95 -59.38 2.91
N SER A 1112 -19.81 -58.72 2.66
CA SER A 1112 -18.51 -59.30 2.99
C SER A 1112 -17.40 -58.26 2.81
N LYS A 1113 -16.60 -58.04 3.86
CA LYS A 1113 -15.21 -58.52 4.06
C LYS A 1113 -14.19 -57.70 3.24
N LYS A 1114 -13.04 -57.28 3.79
CA LYS A 1114 -12.46 -57.45 5.12
C LYS A 1114 -11.20 -56.58 5.19
N LYS A 1115 -10.89 -56.18 6.43
CA LYS A 1115 -9.56 -56.11 7.07
C LYS A 1115 -8.60 -55.00 6.62
N LYS A 1116 -7.86 -54.38 7.52
CA LYS A 1116 -7.87 -54.33 9.00
C LYS A 1116 -6.76 -53.35 9.40
N SER A 1117 -7.02 -52.57 10.46
CA SER A 1117 -6.17 -52.29 11.62
C SER A 1117 -4.73 -51.79 11.37
N THR A 1118 -4.21 -50.81 12.08
CA THR A 1118 -4.14 -50.75 13.55
C THR A 1118 -3.75 -49.36 14.02
N ASP A 1119 -4.24 -49.02 15.20
CA ASP A 1119 -3.89 -47.93 16.11
C ASP A 1119 -2.37 -47.79 16.35
N VAL A 1120 -1.88 -46.56 16.62
CA VAL A 1120 -0.90 -46.26 17.68
C VAL A 1120 -1.11 -44.83 18.21
N LEU A 1121 -1.03 -44.72 19.53
CA LEU A 1121 -1.17 -43.59 20.46
C LEU A 1121 -0.05 -42.50 20.42
N VAL A 1122 -0.43 -41.23 20.75
CA VAL A 1122 0.15 -40.24 21.73
C VAL A 1122 1.63 -39.75 21.50
N PRO A 1123 2.07 -38.48 21.76
CA PRO A 1123 1.68 -37.54 22.84
C PRO A 1123 1.50 -36.04 22.49
N VAL A 1124 0.83 -35.34 23.41
CA VAL A 1124 0.80 -33.88 23.58
C VAL A 1124 1.79 -33.51 24.68
N GLU A 1125 2.76 -32.63 24.42
CA GLU A 1125 3.41 -31.81 25.45
C GLU A 1125 3.87 -30.43 24.91
N VAL A 1126 3.33 -29.40 25.57
CA VAL A 1126 3.96 -28.16 26.09
C VAL A 1126 4.54 -27.13 25.10
N LEU A 1127 4.02 -25.89 25.18
CA LEU A 1127 4.81 -24.67 25.41
C LEU A 1127 3.96 -23.55 26.03
N LYS A 1128 4.29 -23.20 27.28
CA LYS A 1128 3.94 -21.95 27.99
C LYS A 1128 4.81 -20.81 27.44
N VAL A 1129 4.25 -19.61 27.27
CA VAL A 1129 4.97 -18.35 27.50
C VAL A 1129 4.04 -17.35 28.19
N GLU A 1130 4.41 -16.97 29.41
CA GLU A 1130 3.91 -15.80 30.14
C GLU A 1130 4.58 -14.53 29.58
N GLY A 1131 3.83 -13.43 29.46
CA GLY A 1131 4.37 -12.13 29.10
C GLY A 1131 3.31 -11.03 29.21
N SER A 1132 3.28 -10.34 30.34
CA SER A 1132 2.40 -9.24 30.70
C SER A 1132 2.46 -8.04 29.75
N ARG A 1133 1.31 -7.50 29.33
CA ARG A 1133 1.16 -6.07 28.97
C ARG A 1133 -0.17 -5.52 29.50
N LYS A 1134 -0.05 -4.59 30.46
CA LYS A 1134 -1.03 -3.53 30.71
C LYS A 1134 -0.88 -2.50 29.59
N THR A 1135 -1.97 -2.17 28.89
CA THR A 1135 -2.48 -0.81 28.67
C THR A 1135 -3.67 -0.86 27.71
N ASP A 1136 -4.84 -0.54 28.26
CA ASP A 1136 -6.01 0.13 27.67
C ASP A 1136 -6.22 0.02 26.15
N SER A 1137 -7.03 -0.97 25.76
CA SER A 1137 -7.84 -0.89 24.55
C SER A 1137 -9.30 -1.26 24.87
N THR A 1138 -10.20 -0.33 24.59
CA THR A 1138 -11.58 -0.53 24.09
C THR A 1138 -12.25 -1.87 24.40
N GLY A 1139 -13.34 -1.86 25.19
CA GLY A 1139 -14.13 -3.02 25.63
C GLY A 1139 -14.73 -3.96 24.56
N ILE A 1140 -14.33 -3.83 23.29
CA ILE A 1140 -14.64 -4.73 22.18
C ILE A 1140 -13.82 -6.04 22.29
N PHE A 1141 -12.55 -5.97 22.72
CA PHE A 1141 -11.66 -7.14 22.80
C PHE A 1141 -12.09 -8.19 23.86
N ASP A 1142 -12.58 -7.74 25.02
CA ASP A 1142 -13.06 -8.63 26.09
C ASP A 1142 -14.34 -9.39 25.70
N THR A 1143 -15.15 -8.81 24.81
CA THR A 1143 -16.42 -9.41 24.37
C THR A 1143 -16.17 -10.53 23.36
N LEU A 1144 -15.20 -10.35 22.47
CA LEU A 1144 -14.73 -11.36 21.50
C LEU A 1144 -14.13 -12.57 22.24
N TRP A 1145 -13.19 -12.33 23.15
CA TRP A 1145 -12.52 -13.42 23.89
C TRP A 1145 -13.51 -14.22 24.74
N LYS A 1146 -14.51 -13.57 25.35
CA LYS A 1146 -15.59 -14.29 26.05
C LYS A 1146 -16.43 -15.15 25.11
N LYS A 1147 -16.83 -14.65 23.93
CA LYS A 1147 -17.61 -15.45 22.97
C LYS A 1147 -16.80 -16.62 22.40
N LEU A 1148 -15.52 -16.41 22.10
CA LEU A 1148 -14.61 -17.45 21.62
C LEU A 1148 -14.39 -18.51 22.71
N ASP A 1149 -14.13 -18.10 23.95
CA ASP A 1149 -13.96 -19.03 25.09
C ASP A 1149 -15.27 -19.80 25.39
N THR A 1150 -16.43 -19.16 25.21
CA THR A 1150 -17.74 -19.83 25.32
C THR A 1150 -17.95 -20.86 24.22
N PHE A 1151 -17.60 -20.51 22.97
CA PHE A 1151 -17.68 -21.42 21.83
C PHE A 1151 -16.69 -22.59 21.97
N LEU A 1152 -15.46 -22.34 22.41
CA LEU A 1152 -14.42 -23.36 22.63
C LEU A 1152 -14.78 -24.35 23.75
N ARG A 1153 -15.55 -23.91 24.75
CA ARG A 1153 -16.07 -24.77 25.83
C ARG A 1153 -17.34 -25.54 25.46
N ASP A 1154 -18.01 -25.20 24.35
CA ASP A 1154 -19.22 -25.87 23.86
C ASP A 1154 -18.90 -26.98 22.84
N GLU A 1155 -18.30 -28.08 23.31
CA GLU A 1155 -17.91 -29.22 22.47
C GLU A 1155 -19.08 -29.91 21.73
N GLU A 1156 -20.33 -29.69 22.18
CA GLU A 1156 -21.53 -30.24 21.58
C GLU A 1156 -22.13 -29.27 20.54
N GLY A 1157 -22.12 -27.96 20.81
CA GLY A 1157 -22.47 -26.91 19.84
C GLY A 1157 -21.49 -26.80 18.68
N GLN A 1158 -20.19 -27.07 18.89
CA GLN A 1158 -19.20 -27.19 17.80
C GLN A 1158 -19.53 -28.32 16.81
N LYS A 1159 -20.40 -29.28 17.20
CA LYS A 1159 -20.92 -30.34 16.31
C LYS A 1159 -22.22 -29.94 15.60
N ASP A 1160 -22.82 -28.79 15.90
CA ASP A 1160 -23.95 -28.23 15.14
C ASP A 1160 -23.46 -27.10 14.24
N ALA A 1161 -23.44 -27.34 12.93
CA ALA A 1161 -22.97 -26.37 11.94
C ALA A 1161 -23.76 -25.05 11.96
N ARG A 1162 -24.97 -25.00 12.55
CA ARG A 1162 -25.70 -23.74 12.74
C ARG A 1162 -25.09 -22.86 13.82
N VAL A 1163 -24.56 -23.47 14.89
CA VAL A 1163 -23.86 -22.75 15.96
C VAL A 1163 -22.52 -22.25 15.45
N VAL A 1164 -21.82 -23.07 14.66
CA VAL A 1164 -20.57 -22.67 13.98
C VAL A 1164 -20.80 -21.53 12.99
N ILE A 1165 -21.81 -21.62 12.12
CA ILE A 1165 -22.13 -20.54 11.17
C ILE A 1165 -22.59 -19.27 11.91
N GLN A 1166 -23.38 -19.39 12.98
CA GLN A 1166 -23.78 -18.22 13.77
C GLN A 1166 -22.57 -17.56 14.45
N PHE A 1167 -21.64 -18.35 14.98
CA PHE A 1167 -20.38 -17.83 15.53
C PHE A 1167 -19.54 -17.13 14.46
N LEU A 1168 -19.40 -17.72 13.26
CA LEU A 1168 -18.67 -17.11 12.14
C LEU A 1168 -19.33 -15.81 11.65
N ARG A 1169 -20.67 -15.74 11.66
CA ARG A 1169 -21.42 -14.50 11.34
C ARG A 1169 -21.23 -13.42 12.39
N ASP A 1170 -21.29 -13.79 13.67
CA ASP A 1170 -21.03 -12.88 14.78
C ASP A 1170 -19.59 -12.35 14.75
N ALA A 1171 -18.64 -13.16 14.25
CA ALA A 1171 -17.24 -12.81 14.12
C ALA A 1171 -16.91 -12.03 12.83
N LEU A 1172 -17.70 -12.15 11.76
CA LEU A 1172 -17.44 -11.55 10.45
C LEU A 1172 -17.16 -10.03 10.50
N PRO A 1173 -18.00 -9.21 11.18
CA PRO A 1173 -17.76 -7.77 11.28
C PRO A 1173 -16.45 -7.42 11.98
N TRP A 1174 -15.97 -8.30 12.88
CA TRP A 1174 -14.72 -8.13 13.61
C TRP A 1174 -13.51 -8.57 12.78
N LEU A 1175 -13.65 -9.65 12.02
CA LEU A 1175 -12.64 -10.12 11.06
C LEU A 1175 -12.41 -9.09 9.94
N GLU A 1176 -13.45 -8.36 9.53
CA GLU A 1176 -13.40 -7.31 8.52
C GLU A 1176 -12.75 -6.01 9.01
N THR A 1177 -12.71 -5.75 10.34
CA THR A 1177 -12.08 -4.53 10.90
C THR A 1177 -10.55 -4.52 10.93
N GLY A 1178 -9.87 -5.52 10.34
CA GLY A 1178 -8.40 -5.54 10.19
C GLY A 1178 -7.62 -5.84 11.47
N VAL A 1179 -8.29 -6.20 12.57
CA VAL A 1179 -7.69 -6.41 13.90
C VAL A 1179 -6.79 -7.67 13.97
N LEU A 1180 -6.91 -8.59 13.01
CA LEU A 1180 -6.09 -9.81 12.93
C LEU A 1180 -4.63 -9.57 12.52
N ALA A 1181 -4.28 -8.40 11.96
CA ALA A 1181 -2.90 -8.06 11.60
C ALA A 1181 -1.94 -8.00 12.81
N LEU A 1182 -2.47 -8.01 14.04
CA LEU A 1182 -1.72 -7.99 15.29
C LEU A 1182 -1.40 -9.37 15.88
N VAL A 1183 -2.01 -10.46 15.38
CA VAL A 1183 -1.92 -11.78 16.04
C VAL A 1183 -1.21 -12.84 15.18
N ASP A 1184 -1.36 -12.85 13.85
CA ASP A 1184 -0.52 -13.68 12.97
C ASP A 1184 -0.61 -13.22 11.51
N LYS A 1185 0.52 -13.20 10.79
CA LYS A 1185 0.62 -12.64 9.42
C LYS A 1185 0.20 -13.61 8.31
N GLU A 1186 -0.13 -14.86 8.64
CA GLU A 1186 -0.43 -15.92 7.65
C GLU A 1186 -1.94 -16.21 7.43
N LEU A 1187 -2.86 -15.43 8.02
CA LEU A 1187 -4.28 -15.51 7.61
C LEU A 1187 -4.51 -14.75 6.31
N ASP A 1188 -4.39 -15.46 5.19
CA ASP A 1188 -4.69 -14.97 3.83
C ASP A 1188 -6.10 -14.38 3.71
N GLU A 1189 -6.26 -13.30 2.91
CA GLU A 1189 -7.54 -12.75 2.42
C GLU A 1189 -8.48 -13.83 1.87
N HIS A 1190 -7.88 -14.92 1.36
CA HIS A 1190 -8.58 -16.09 0.86
C HIS A 1190 -9.51 -16.73 1.90
N TYR A 1191 -9.09 -16.81 3.16
CA TYR A 1191 -9.90 -17.41 4.23
C TYR A 1191 -11.07 -16.51 4.64
N LEU A 1192 -10.85 -15.19 4.66
CA LEU A 1192 -11.91 -14.22 4.94
C LEU A 1192 -12.99 -14.28 3.85
N GLU A 1193 -12.58 -14.32 2.59
CA GLU A 1193 -13.50 -14.51 1.46
C GLU A 1193 -14.18 -15.89 1.46
N GLU A 1194 -13.50 -16.94 1.92
CA GLU A 1194 -14.08 -18.27 2.07
C GLU A 1194 -15.16 -18.30 3.17
N ILE A 1195 -14.93 -17.63 4.31
CA ILE A 1195 -15.92 -17.51 5.39
C ILE A 1195 -17.12 -16.66 4.93
N LYS A 1196 -16.90 -15.55 4.22
CA LYS A 1196 -17.98 -14.75 3.61
C LYS A 1196 -18.80 -15.57 2.62
N HIS A 1197 -18.12 -16.32 1.75
CA HIS A 1197 -18.76 -17.19 0.77
C HIS A 1197 -19.60 -18.29 1.46
N ILE A 1198 -19.06 -18.95 2.49
CA ILE A 1198 -19.77 -19.97 3.28
C ILE A 1198 -21.02 -19.39 3.96
N CYS A 1199 -20.93 -18.19 4.53
CA CYS A 1199 -22.07 -17.52 5.16
C CYS A 1199 -23.14 -17.12 4.13
N SER A 1200 -22.73 -16.57 2.98
CA SER A 1200 -23.62 -16.17 1.88
C SER A 1200 -24.34 -17.36 1.24
N GLU A 1201 -23.63 -18.45 0.96
CA GLU A 1201 -24.23 -19.64 0.34
C GLU A 1201 -25.22 -20.34 1.29
N PHE A 1202 -25.00 -20.29 2.61
CA PHE A 1202 -25.98 -20.80 3.58
C PHE A 1202 -27.27 -19.96 3.63
N GLU A 1203 -27.22 -18.67 3.28
CA GLU A 1203 -28.39 -17.78 3.25
C GLU A 1203 -29.26 -17.95 2.02
N LYS A 1204 -28.65 -18.17 0.86
CA LYS A 1204 -29.36 -18.36 -0.43
C LYS A 1204 -30.20 -19.64 -0.50
N LEU A 1205 -30.06 -20.56 0.46
CA LEU A 1205 -30.81 -21.81 0.50
C LEU A 1205 -32.25 -21.59 0.99
N PRO A 1206 -33.28 -21.95 0.19
CA PRO A 1206 -34.64 -21.48 0.38
C PRO A 1206 -35.45 -22.20 1.48
N ASP A 1207 -35.01 -23.38 1.97
CA ASP A 1207 -35.75 -24.12 3.01
C ASP A 1207 -34.87 -24.84 4.06
N ARG A 1208 -35.51 -25.25 5.17
CA ARG A 1208 -34.84 -25.92 6.31
C ARG A 1208 -34.30 -27.32 5.96
N ARG A 1209 -34.79 -27.95 4.89
CA ARG A 1209 -34.39 -29.29 4.43
C ARG A 1209 -33.13 -29.24 3.57
N THR A 1210 -33.03 -28.27 2.67
CA THR A 1210 -31.86 -28.01 1.81
C THR A 1210 -30.66 -27.54 2.60
N LYS A 1211 -30.85 -26.68 3.61
CA LYS A 1211 -29.77 -26.34 4.57
C LYS A 1211 -29.24 -27.58 5.29
N LYS A 1212 -30.11 -28.53 5.66
CA LYS A 1212 -29.73 -29.80 6.30
C LYS A 1212 -28.97 -30.74 5.36
N LEU A 1213 -29.34 -30.78 4.08
CA LEU A 1213 -28.65 -31.53 3.03
C LEU A 1213 -27.27 -30.96 2.69
N TRP A 1214 -27.15 -29.62 2.60
CA TRP A 1214 -25.86 -28.94 2.39
C TRP A 1214 -24.89 -29.18 3.55
N MET A 1215 -25.40 -29.22 4.80
CA MET A 1215 -24.62 -29.58 6.00
C MET A 1215 -24.17 -31.06 6.03
N ILE A 1216 -24.94 -31.97 5.44
CA ILE A 1216 -24.54 -33.39 5.29
C ILE A 1216 -23.50 -33.53 4.18
N TYR A 1217 -23.63 -32.74 3.11
CA TYR A 1217 -22.74 -32.77 1.95
C TYR A 1217 -21.33 -32.26 2.30
N THR A 1218 -21.21 -31.18 3.07
CA THR A 1218 -19.94 -30.62 3.57
C THR A 1218 -19.25 -31.55 4.59
N ARG A 1219 -20.00 -32.22 5.48
CA ARG A 1219 -19.45 -33.26 6.38
C ARG A 1219 -18.90 -34.50 5.67
N SER A 1220 -19.31 -34.77 4.43
CA SER A 1220 -18.94 -35.98 3.69
C SER A 1220 -17.67 -35.86 2.83
N GLY A 1221 -16.96 -34.73 2.91
CA GLY A 1221 -15.59 -34.61 2.37
C GLY A 1221 -15.45 -34.76 0.85
N LYS A 1222 -16.53 -34.57 0.06
CA LYS A 1222 -16.49 -34.76 -1.41
C LYS A 1222 -16.30 -33.50 -2.25
N VAL A 1223 -16.29 -32.30 -1.65
CA VAL A 1223 -16.00 -31.05 -2.38
C VAL A 1223 -14.63 -30.46 -2.02
N LEU A 1224 -14.06 -30.81 -0.86
CA LEU A 1224 -12.72 -30.36 -0.41
C LEU A 1224 -11.54 -31.24 -0.90
N GLY A 1225 -11.80 -32.14 -1.85
CA GLY A 1225 -10.84 -33.13 -2.35
C GLY A 1225 -9.72 -32.60 -3.27
N ARG A 1226 -9.49 -31.28 -3.35
CA ARG A 1226 -8.33 -30.71 -4.06
C ARG A 1226 -7.49 -29.69 -3.29
N HIS A 1227 -7.87 -29.28 -2.08
CA HIS A 1227 -7.13 -28.21 -1.37
C HIS A 1227 -6.90 -28.42 0.14
N CYS A 1228 -7.13 -29.61 0.70
CA CYS A 1228 -6.84 -29.88 2.12
C CYS A 1228 -5.68 -30.87 2.31
N SER A 1229 -4.46 -30.35 2.31
CA SER A 1229 -3.32 -30.95 2.99
C SER A 1229 -2.63 -29.89 3.84
N ARG A 1230 -3.36 -29.30 4.80
CA ARG A 1230 -2.79 -28.51 5.92
C ARG A 1230 -3.78 -28.06 7.01
N SER A 1231 -5.07 -28.43 6.96
CA SER A 1231 -6.05 -28.03 8.00
C SER A 1231 -6.08 -28.96 9.25
N SER A 1232 -4.95 -29.52 9.65
CA SER A 1232 -4.84 -30.34 10.88
C SER A 1232 -4.12 -29.61 12.02
N ALA A 1233 -4.00 -28.28 11.94
CA ALA A 1233 -3.31 -27.44 12.92
C ALA A 1233 -4.11 -26.17 13.26
N LEU A 1234 -5.43 -26.34 13.45
CA LEU A 1234 -6.31 -25.37 14.12
C LEU A 1234 -6.92 -26.05 15.35
#